data_AF-M4BHV7-F1
#
_entry.id   AF-M4BHV7-F1
#
_cell.length_a   1.000
_cell.length_b   1.000
_cell.length_c   1.000
_cell.angle_alpha   90.00
_cell.angle_beta   90.00
_cell.angle_gamma   90.00
#
_symmetry.space_group_name_H-M   'P 1'
#
loop_
_entity.id
_entity.type
_entity.pdbx_description
1 polymer ?
#
loop_
_entity_poly.entity_id
_entity_poly.type
_entity_poly.pdbx_seq_one_letter_code
_entity_poly.pdbx_strand_id
1 'polypeptide(L)'
;MDVTSLHNILLHTFSNDEVARKAAEDAVAGLHTVPGSVQLLVQITVEASVTREIRQAAAVSLKNLVQKYWEGADGPGGKWIQIIDPADKALGRQNALEALLVSQDSSIRSLLAETVAYIARFDFPETWPTLIGDICKNVQSGEANRIINALLALRRVVKNFEYRADDRLAPLFKLVEVVFPMLQNMMVQMQSNNSVEAAQMMHLILKTYWSCIKTSLPPYLAQTELVVAWMDIFRVIIAKPLPEASEGGEPAGQPINEEERGNWPWWTLKKWALQILCRFYTRYGNPKKAEEEHSQMSTVYRNQIAPGLLPCVLETLALRKNGRFCTNRAVQLALVFMQEAVDSAVTYKLIKPHLGFLLFEVIHPVLCLTPKDLQLWAEDPHEFVRKTNDVFEDFLDPVYAASNLLADLCTKRGKDCLPNVLSFYNNILNTYITAPDDKKDYIQKDAALHALFSLDGVLTKSKAHKDQVESMIVTHILPEFANPHGFLRLRACKIFSRKYIEGIRFKDEQTLIRIVNGMLDAMFDPELPVRIEAAKTIRFVVMYPHSDTVVEVLRPRLPQILEQFFSLMDEIGNDEVVVALEHIIDRFSSEIGPFSLQLVAKFVEFFGQFTAVAEEDEDASLAAVSCLDAINTILMSIHNHPELYALMVPTLAPVIRKILTDLDFVEYMESGIDILGSLAFYSQKIAPQLWELFPLVFVSFNDWASDYLTNFVPPLEQTCVTWSLCTTWPRPSSKAKTCRRSTCARPADCCTHCCTTSLARWTSAFLPSRTWCARSWQNHLWTLPHATCWVCSAVCCTTIRRSPSTLSTRLALLTAC
;
A
#
# COMPACT_ATOMS: atom_id res chain seq x y z
N MET A 1 -43.39 -11.48 -17.35
CA MET A 1 -42.25 -12.28 -17.82
C MET A 1 -42.26 -13.59 -17.05
N ASP A 2 -41.96 -14.72 -17.70
CA ASP A 2 -41.85 -16.04 -17.06
C ASP A 2 -40.42 -16.59 -17.14
N VAL A 3 -40.16 -17.73 -16.49
CA VAL A 3 -38.82 -18.36 -16.42
C VAL A 3 -38.31 -18.73 -17.80
N THR A 4 -39.17 -19.27 -18.67
CA THR A 4 -38.79 -19.68 -20.03
C THR A 4 -38.39 -18.49 -20.89
N SER A 5 -39.12 -17.38 -20.78
CA SER A 5 -38.77 -16.13 -21.47
C SER A 5 -37.42 -15.60 -21.00
N LEU A 6 -37.18 -15.57 -19.68
CA LEU A 6 -35.91 -15.09 -19.12
C LEU A 6 -34.73 -16.01 -19.49
N HIS A 7 -34.94 -17.33 -19.48
CA HIS A 7 -33.95 -18.30 -19.94
C HIS A 7 -33.53 -18.01 -21.39
N ASN A 8 -34.49 -17.76 -22.29
CA ASN A 8 -34.19 -17.44 -23.68
C ASN A 8 -33.45 -16.10 -23.83
N ILE A 9 -33.82 -15.08 -23.04
CA ILE A 9 -33.10 -13.81 -23.01
C ILE A 9 -31.63 -14.04 -22.60
N LEU A 10 -31.39 -14.79 -21.53
CA LEU A 10 -30.03 -15.12 -21.07
C LEU A 10 -29.27 -16.01 -22.05
N LEU A 11 -29.95 -16.84 -22.83
CA LEU A 11 -29.30 -17.61 -23.92
C LEU A 11 -28.84 -16.67 -25.05
N HIS A 12 -29.64 -15.67 -25.38
CA HIS A 12 -29.33 -14.73 -26.46
C HIS A 12 -28.21 -13.74 -26.13
N THR A 13 -27.83 -13.56 -24.86
CA THR A 13 -26.63 -12.78 -24.50
C THR A 13 -25.34 -13.44 -25.00
N PHE A 14 -25.38 -14.74 -25.33
CA PHE A 14 -24.27 -15.48 -25.94
C PHE A 14 -24.39 -15.59 -27.47
N SER A 15 -25.34 -14.89 -28.09
CA SER A 15 -25.54 -14.94 -29.54
C SER A 15 -24.36 -14.33 -30.30
N ASN A 16 -23.99 -14.96 -31.41
CA ASN A 16 -23.03 -14.40 -32.38
C ASN A 16 -23.63 -13.24 -33.18
N ASP A 17 -24.96 -13.14 -33.25
CA ASP A 17 -25.65 -12.00 -33.84
C ASP A 17 -25.65 -10.81 -32.86
N GLU A 18 -24.97 -9.73 -33.26
CA GLU A 18 -24.83 -8.50 -32.48
C GLU A 18 -26.18 -7.87 -32.13
N VAL A 19 -27.16 -7.89 -33.06
CA VAL A 19 -28.47 -7.28 -32.83
C VAL A 19 -29.24 -8.06 -31.77
N ALA A 20 -29.25 -9.39 -31.89
CA ALA A 20 -29.90 -10.27 -30.92
C ALA A 20 -29.24 -10.19 -29.54
N ARG A 21 -27.90 -10.14 -29.49
CA ARG A 21 -27.14 -10.01 -28.24
C ARG A 21 -27.43 -8.68 -27.54
N LYS A 22 -27.39 -7.57 -28.27
CA LYS A 22 -27.66 -6.24 -27.71
C LYS A 22 -29.10 -6.11 -27.21
N ALA A 23 -30.07 -6.63 -27.95
CA ALA A 23 -31.46 -6.67 -27.50
C ALA A 23 -31.64 -7.50 -26.21
N ALA A 24 -30.90 -8.61 -26.07
CA ALA A 24 -30.91 -9.41 -24.85
C ALA A 24 -30.25 -8.69 -23.67
N GLU A 25 -29.12 -8.01 -23.89
CA GLU A 25 -28.45 -7.18 -22.87
C GLU A 25 -29.35 -6.04 -22.38
N ASP A 26 -30.02 -5.34 -23.29
CA ASP A 26 -31.00 -4.30 -22.96
C ASP A 26 -32.19 -4.86 -22.16
N ALA A 27 -32.67 -6.06 -22.52
CA ALA A 27 -33.72 -6.74 -21.78
C ALA A 27 -33.26 -7.14 -20.35
N VAL A 28 -32.02 -7.60 -20.20
CA VAL A 28 -31.41 -7.88 -18.89
C VAL A 28 -31.27 -6.60 -18.06
N ALA A 29 -30.87 -5.49 -18.67
CA ALA A 29 -30.78 -4.19 -18.00
C ALA A 29 -32.17 -3.71 -17.51
N GLY A 30 -33.23 -4.02 -18.24
CA GLY A 30 -34.61 -3.71 -17.89
C GLY A 30 -35.23 -4.54 -16.76
N LEU A 31 -34.57 -5.60 -16.27
CA LEU A 31 -35.13 -6.53 -15.27
C LEU A 31 -35.52 -5.88 -13.94
N HIS A 32 -34.95 -4.72 -13.61
CA HIS A 32 -35.32 -3.95 -12.41
C HIS A 32 -36.77 -3.45 -12.42
N THR A 33 -37.40 -3.37 -13.59
CA THR A 33 -38.82 -2.99 -13.73
C THR A 33 -39.78 -4.18 -13.75
N VAL A 34 -39.25 -5.40 -13.81
CA VAL A 34 -40.04 -6.63 -13.93
C VAL A 34 -40.33 -7.18 -12.54
N PRO A 35 -41.61 -7.29 -12.12
CA PRO A 35 -41.97 -7.90 -10.84
C PRO A 35 -41.48 -9.34 -10.75
N GLY A 36 -40.93 -9.72 -9.60
CA GLY A 36 -40.39 -11.07 -9.35
C GLY A 36 -39.08 -11.39 -10.08
N SER A 37 -38.40 -10.41 -10.71
CA SER A 37 -37.16 -10.64 -11.45
C SER A 37 -36.05 -11.30 -10.61
N VAL A 38 -35.92 -10.91 -9.34
CA VAL A 38 -34.99 -11.53 -8.38
C VAL A 38 -35.29 -13.03 -8.24
N GLN A 39 -36.57 -13.40 -8.09
CA GLN A 39 -36.98 -14.79 -7.94
C GLN A 39 -36.74 -15.59 -9.23
N LEU A 40 -37.07 -15.03 -10.40
CA LEU A 40 -36.83 -15.69 -11.68
C LEU A 40 -35.34 -15.98 -11.90
N LEU A 41 -34.48 -15.01 -11.60
CA LEU A 41 -33.02 -15.18 -11.71
C LEU A 41 -32.50 -16.25 -10.73
N VAL A 42 -33.00 -16.26 -9.49
CA VAL A 42 -32.64 -17.30 -8.51
C VAL A 42 -33.07 -18.68 -9.01
N GLN A 43 -34.30 -18.84 -9.52
CA GLN A 43 -34.81 -20.11 -10.03
C GLN A 43 -33.93 -20.66 -11.15
N ILE A 44 -33.57 -19.84 -12.14
CA ILE A 44 -32.67 -20.26 -13.22
C ILE A 44 -31.28 -20.61 -12.67
N THR A 45 -30.78 -19.87 -11.69
CA THR A 45 -29.44 -20.09 -11.13
C THR A 45 -29.31 -21.46 -10.46
N VAL A 46 -30.35 -21.94 -9.77
CA VAL A 46 -30.32 -23.21 -9.00
C VAL A 46 -30.84 -24.41 -9.78
N GLU A 47 -31.52 -24.20 -10.90
CA GLU A 47 -32.15 -25.26 -11.68
C GLU A 47 -31.08 -26.17 -12.32
N ALA A 48 -31.05 -27.44 -11.94
CA ALA A 48 -30.02 -28.38 -12.40
C ALA A 48 -30.15 -28.75 -13.88
N SER A 49 -31.36 -28.64 -14.45
CA SER A 49 -31.63 -28.91 -15.86
C SER A 49 -31.13 -27.80 -16.80
N VAL A 50 -30.81 -26.60 -16.28
CA VAL A 50 -30.27 -25.48 -17.06
C VAL A 50 -28.75 -25.61 -17.21
N THR A 51 -28.24 -25.33 -18.41
CA THR A 51 -26.81 -25.36 -18.71
C THR A 51 -26.01 -24.41 -17.83
N ARG A 52 -24.79 -24.81 -17.43
CA ARG A 52 -23.94 -24.08 -16.48
C ARG A 52 -23.77 -22.60 -16.83
N GLU A 53 -23.56 -22.31 -18.10
CA GLU A 53 -23.28 -20.98 -18.65
C GLU A 53 -24.48 -20.03 -18.42
N ILE A 54 -25.70 -20.52 -18.65
CA ILE A 54 -26.94 -19.77 -18.43
C ILE A 54 -27.18 -19.56 -16.93
N ARG A 55 -26.91 -20.56 -16.09
CA ARG A 55 -27.01 -20.41 -14.62
C ARG A 55 -26.03 -19.36 -14.11
N GLN A 56 -24.81 -19.35 -14.66
CA GLN A 56 -23.80 -18.35 -14.33
C GLN A 56 -24.24 -16.95 -14.79
N ALA A 57 -24.78 -16.81 -16.01
CA ALA A 57 -25.35 -15.55 -16.50
C ALA A 57 -26.49 -15.05 -15.59
N ALA A 58 -27.40 -15.93 -15.18
CA ALA A 58 -28.47 -15.60 -14.23
C ALA A 58 -27.91 -15.12 -12.88
N ALA A 59 -26.87 -15.76 -12.35
CA ALA A 59 -26.22 -15.36 -11.11
C ALA A 59 -25.50 -14.00 -11.23
N VAL A 60 -24.86 -13.71 -12.37
CA VAL A 60 -24.25 -12.41 -12.67
C VAL A 60 -25.32 -11.32 -12.74
N SER A 61 -26.39 -11.56 -13.51
CA SER A 61 -27.52 -10.63 -13.61
C SER A 61 -28.17 -10.38 -12.27
N LEU A 62 -28.33 -11.41 -11.43
CA LEU A 62 -28.85 -11.28 -10.06
C LEU A 62 -27.97 -10.38 -9.21
N LYS A 63 -26.65 -10.62 -9.20
CA LYS A 63 -25.70 -9.79 -8.47
C LYS A 63 -25.78 -8.33 -8.90
N ASN A 64 -25.77 -8.08 -10.21
CA ASN A 64 -25.80 -6.73 -10.77
C ASN A 64 -27.13 -6.02 -10.48
N LEU A 65 -28.24 -6.73 -10.55
CA LEU A 65 -29.57 -6.23 -10.21
C LEU A 65 -29.63 -5.79 -8.73
N VAL A 66 -29.17 -6.66 -7.83
CA VAL A 66 -29.11 -6.37 -6.39
C VAL A 66 -28.17 -5.20 -6.10
N GLN A 67 -26.98 -5.18 -6.72
CA GLN A 67 -26.02 -4.10 -6.51
C GLN A 67 -26.57 -2.73 -6.92
N LYS A 68 -27.24 -2.65 -8.07
CA LYS A 68 -27.74 -1.37 -8.61
C LYS A 68 -29.04 -0.90 -7.98
N TYR A 69 -29.95 -1.82 -7.63
CA TYR A 69 -31.35 -1.47 -7.38
C TYR A 69 -31.88 -1.90 -6.01
N TRP A 70 -31.10 -2.64 -5.20
CA TRP A 70 -31.57 -3.11 -3.90
C TRP A 70 -31.72 -1.99 -2.87
N GLU A 71 -30.86 -0.98 -2.84
CA GLU A 71 -31.02 0.12 -1.88
C GLU A 71 -32.20 1.03 -2.25
N GLY A 72 -32.39 1.23 -3.55
CA GLY A 72 -33.27 2.23 -4.15
C GLY A 72 -32.45 3.24 -4.96
N ALA A 73 -33.09 4.32 -5.40
CA ALA A 73 -32.40 5.43 -6.06
C ALA A 73 -33.03 6.78 -5.67
N ASP A 74 -32.26 7.85 -5.87
CA ASP A 74 -32.74 9.21 -5.70
C ASP A 74 -33.82 9.54 -6.74
N GLY A 75 -35.00 9.88 -6.24
CA GLY A 75 -36.13 10.30 -7.04
C GLY A 75 -36.23 11.81 -7.24
N PRO A 76 -37.13 12.25 -8.13
CA PRO A 76 -37.39 13.66 -8.37
C PRO A 76 -37.73 14.41 -7.07
N GLY A 77 -37.02 15.51 -6.79
CA GLY A 77 -37.22 16.31 -5.58
C GLY A 77 -36.54 15.76 -4.33
N GLY A 78 -35.51 14.91 -4.46
CA GLY A 78 -34.72 14.37 -3.34
C GLY A 78 -35.45 13.32 -2.51
N LYS A 79 -36.51 12.69 -3.06
CA LYS A 79 -37.24 11.61 -2.40
C LYS A 79 -36.63 10.27 -2.78
N TRP A 80 -36.26 9.45 -1.81
CA TRP A 80 -35.77 8.09 -2.04
C TRP A 80 -36.87 7.19 -2.64
N ILE A 81 -36.59 6.55 -3.77
CA ILE A 81 -37.51 5.64 -4.46
C ILE A 81 -37.01 4.21 -4.32
N GLN A 82 -37.91 3.34 -3.86
CA GLN A 82 -37.70 1.89 -3.87
C GLN A 82 -37.98 1.37 -5.28
N ILE A 83 -36.96 0.76 -5.90
CA ILE A 83 -37.06 0.23 -7.27
C ILE A 83 -37.60 -1.19 -7.27
N ILE A 84 -37.13 -2.03 -6.34
CA ILE A 84 -37.61 -3.40 -6.16
C ILE A 84 -38.73 -3.39 -5.11
N ASP A 85 -39.84 -4.04 -5.42
CA ASP A 85 -41.00 -4.13 -4.54
C ASP A 85 -40.63 -4.75 -3.17
N PRO A 86 -41.16 -4.23 -2.04
CA PRO A 86 -40.87 -4.78 -0.72
C PRO A 86 -41.21 -6.27 -0.54
N ALA A 87 -42.25 -6.78 -1.20
CA ALA A 87 -42.61 -8.20 -1.17
C ALA A 87 -41.58 -9.04 -1.93
N ASP A 88 -41.12 -8.56 -3.09
CA ASP A 88 -40.04 -9.19 -3.87
C ASP A 88 -38.72 -9.20 -3.10
N LYS A 89 -38.41 -8.13 -2.35
CA LYS A 89 -37.24 -8.09 -1.45
C LYS A 89 -37.35 -9.12 -0.32
N ALA A 90 -38.53 -9.27 0.28
CA ALA A 90 -38.75 -10.23 1.36
C ALA A 90 -38.49 -11.67 0.90
N LEU A 91 -39.02 -12.04 -0.27
CA LEU A 91 -38.75 -13.34 -0.88
C LEU A 91 -37.30 -13.45 -1.38
N GLY A 92 -36.76 -12.37 -1.96
CA GLY A 92 -35.41 -12.31 -2.50
C GLY A 92 -34.33 -12.60 -1.45
N ARG A 93 -34.49 -12.13 -0.21
CA ARG A 93 -33.62 -12.47 0.93
C ARG A 93 -33.52 -13.98 1.15
N GLN A 94 -34.67 -14.62 1.31
CA GLN A 94 -34.75 -16.06 1.60
C GLN A 94 -34.25 -16.88 0.41
N ASN A 95 -34.69 -16.53 -0.80
CA ASN A 95 -34.34 -17.24 -2.03
C ASN A 95 -32.83 -17.12 -2.35
N ALA A 96 -32.23 -15.93 -2.19
CA ALA A 96 -30.80 -15.74 -2.43
C ALA A 96 -29.95 -16.54 -1.43
N LEU A 97 -30.36 -16.59 -0.15
CA LEU A 97 -29.68 -17.41 0.85
C LEU A 97 -29.83 -18.90 0.55
N GLU A 98 -31.03 -19.39 0.25
CA GLU A 98 -31.24 -20.81 -0.08
C GLU A 98 -30.48 -21.21 -1.35
N ALA A 99 -30.46 -20.36 -2.37
CA ALA A 99 -29.68 -20.58 -3.58
C ALA A 99 -28.19 -20.74 -3.29
N LEU A 100 -27.64 -19.90 -2.42
CA LEU A 100 -26.26 -20.05 -1.96
C LEU A 100 -26.04 -21.37 -1.23
N LEU A 101 -26.97 -21.77 -0.36
CA LEU A 101 -26.86 -22.99 0.46
C LEU A 101 -26.81 -24.26 -0.39
N VAL A 102 -27.63 -24.36 -1.44
CA VAL A 102 -27.70 -25.55 -2.32
C VAL A 102 -26.66 -25.57 -3.44
N SER A 103 -25.98 -24.45 -3.71
CA SER A 103 -25.03 -24.33 -4.82
C SER A 103 -23.83 -25.27 -4.68
N GLN A 104 -23.46 -25.92 -5.78
CA GLN A 104 -22.31 -26.83 -5.87
C GLN A 104 -21.16 -26.26 -6.73
N ASP A 105 -21.48 -25.41 -7.71
CA ASP A 105 -20.49 -24.81 -8.61
C ASP A 105 -19.76 -23.65 -7.91
N SER A 106 -18.43 -23.66 -7.93
CA SER A 106 -17.61 -22.67 -7.23
C SER A 106 -17.81 -21.23 -7.75
N SER A 107 -18.01 -21.07 -9.07
CA SER A 107 -18.18 -19.76 -9.72
C SER A 107 -19.55 -19.15 -9.44
N ILE A 108 -20.61 -19.97 -9.47
CA ILE A 108 -21.96 -19.55 -9.10
C ILE A 108 -22.03 -19.26 -7.60
N ARG A 109 -21.43 -20.11 -6.77
CA ARG A 109 -21.36 -19.93 -5.33
C ARG A 109 -20.71 -18.60 -4.93
N SER A 110 -19.62 -18.18 -5.59
CA SER A 110 -19.00 -16.89 -5.29
C SER A 110 -19.92 -15.71 -5.59
N LEU A 111 -20.66 -15.75 -6.71
CA LEU A 111 -21.61 -14.71 -7.11
C LEU A 111 -22.81 -14.62 -6.15
N LEU A 112 -23.36 -15.77 -5.76
CA LEU A 112 -24.45 -15.84 -4.79
C LEU A 112 -24.01 -15.36 -3.40
N ALA A 113 -22.78 -15.71 -2.98
CA ALA A 113 -22.21 -15.25 -1.72
C ALA A 113 -22.03 -13.72 -1.69
N GLU A 114 -21.65 -13.10 -2.81
CA GLU A 114 -21.61 -11.63 -2.95
C GLU A 114 -23.00 -11.00 -2.96
N THR A 115 -23.96 -11.64 -3.63
CA THR A 115 -25.37 -11.20 -3.65
C THR A 115 -25.94 -11.16 -2.23
N VAL A 116 -25.80 -12.25 -1.47
CA VAL A 116 -26.24 -12.32 -0.06
C VAL A 116 -25.51 -11.29 0.79
N ALA A 117 -24.20 -11.10 0.59
CA ALA A 117 -23.44 -10.07 1.31
C ALA A 117 -24.00 -8.66 1.06
N TYR A 118 -24.31 -8.34 -0.20
CA TYR A 118 -24.83 -7.03 -0.57
C TYR A 118 -26.22 -6.79 0.04
N ILE A 119 -27.13 -7.77 -0.06
CA ILE A 119 -28.45 -7.70 0.59
C ILE A 119 -28.29 -7.48 2.10
N ALA A 120 -27.43 -8.28 2.75
CA ALA A 120 -27.18 -8.17 4.19
C ALA A 120 -26.55 -6.83 4.59
N ARG A 121 -25.79 -6.16 3.71
CA ARG A 121 -25.18 -4.85 4.00
C ARG A 121 -26.23 -3.79 4.35
N PHE A 122 -27.38 -3.83 3.69
CA PHE A 122 -28.46 -2.86 3.82
C PHE A 122 -29.61 -3.35 4.71
N ASP A 123 -29.90 -4.65 4.67
CA ASP A 123 -31.09 -5.18 5.33
C ASP A 123 -30.79 -5.78 6.73
N PHE A 124 -29.55 -6.12 7.07
CA PHE A 124 -29.19 -6.67 8.38
C PHE A 124 -28.63 -5.57 9.32
N PRO A 125 -29.07 -5.50 10.59
CA PRO A 125 -29.96 -6.45 11.29
C PRO A 125 -31.47 -6.15 11.25
N GLU A 126 -31.91 -4.94 10.88
CA GLU A 126 -33.27 -4.47 11.14
C GLU A 126 -34.34 -5.11 10.25
N THR A 127 -34.07 -5.23 8.95
CA THR A 127 -35.04 -5.71 7.94
C THR A 127 -34.90 -7.21 7.67
N TRP A 128 -33.76 -7.80 8.01
CA TRP A 128 -33.50 -9.23 7.91
C TRP A 128 -33.05 -9.85 9.25
N PRO A 129 -33.91 -9.83 10.29
CA PRO A 129 -33.55 -10.28 11.64
C PRO A 129 -33.32 -11.80 11.73
N THR A 130 -33.89 -12.60 10.82
CA THR A 130 -33.76 -14.07 10.85
C THR A 130 -32.43 -14.58 10.29
N LEU A 131 -31.67 -13.74 9.56
CA LEU A 131 -30.48 -14.13 8.80
C LEU A 131 -29.50 -14.99 9.61
N ILE A 132 -29.15 -14.55 10.82
CA ILE A 132 -28.18 -15.26 11.66
C ILE A 132 -28.74 -16.59 12.18
N GLY A 133 -30.01 -16.62 12.57
CA GLY A 133 -30.69 -17.84 12.99
C GLY A 133 -30.74 -18.87 11.86
N ASP A 134 -31.08 -18.42 10.64
CA ASP A 134 -31.13 -19.26 9.44
C ASP A 134 -29.74 -19.80 9.09
N ILE A 135 -28.69 -18.97 9.14
CA ILE A 135 -27.30 -19.42 8.94
C ILE A 135 -26.92 -20.48 9.98
N CYS A 136 -27.15 -20.22 11.27
CA CYS A 136 -26.80 -21.17 12.35
C CYS A 136 -27.50 -22.52 12.19
N LYS A 137 -28.79 -22.53 11.84
CA LYS A 137 -29.54 -23.76 11.55
C LYS A 137 -28.89 -24.57 10.44
N ASN A 138 -28.41 -23.91 9.38
CA ASN A 138 -27.79 -24.57 8.23
C ASN A 138 -26.36 -25.05 8.49
N VAL A 139 -25.61 -24.37 9.37
CA VAL A 139 -24.31 -24.85 9.87
C VAL A 139 -24.46 -26.18 10.64
N GLN A 140 -25.63 -26.43 11.21
CA GLN A 140 -25.96 -27.66 11.94
C GLN A 140 -26.74 -28.69 11.10
N SER A 141 -26.81 -28.52 9.78
CA SER A 141 -27.64 -29.35 8.89
C SER A 141 -27.17 -30.81 8.74
N GLY A 142 -25.90 -31.10 9.03
CA GLY A 142 -25.27 -32.41 8.79
C GLY A 142 -24.81 -32.64 7.34
N GLU A 143 -25.13 -31.74 6.41
CA GLU A 143 -24.73 -31.83 5.00
C GLU A 143 -23.48 -30.99 4.70
N ALA A 144 -22.37 -31.62 4.32
CA ALA A 144 -21.08 -30.93 4.18
C ALA A 144 -21.11 -29.70 3.26
N ASN A 145 -21.71 -29.80 2.07
CA ASN A 145 -21.81 -28.67 1.13
C ASN A 145 -22.64 -27.51 1.71
N ARG A 146 -23.78 -27.84 2.32
CA ARG A 146 -24.68 -26.86 2.93
C ARG A 146 -24.03 -26.14 4.10
N ILE A 147 -23.26 -26.87 4.92
CA ILE A 147 -22.48 -26.33 6.03
C ILE A 147 -21.40 -25.36 5.51
N ILE A 148 -20.62 -25.77 4.50
CA ILE A 148 -19.57 -24.93 3.89
C ILE A 148 -20.18 -23.63 3.35
N ASN A 149 -21.31 -23.73 2.66
CA ASN A 149 -21.98 -22.57 2.07
C ASN A 149 -22.60 -21.65 3.15
N ALA A 150 -23.12 -22.21 4.25
CA ALA A 150 -23.59 -21.43 5.39
C ALA A 150 -22.45 -20.69 6.10
N LEU A 151 -21.30 -21.34 6.29
CA LEU A 151 -20.10 -20.70 6.84
C LEU A 151 -19.54 -19.61 5.91
N LEU A 152 -19.65 -19.81 4.59
CA LEU A 152 -19.28 -18.80 3.60
C LEU A 152 -20.22 -17.57 3.67
N ALA A 153 -21.53 -17.79 3.80
CA ALA A 153 -22.51 -16.73 4.02
C ALA A 153 -22.19 -15.94 5.29
N LEU A 154 -21.96 -16.65 6.41
CA LEU A 154 -21.57 -16.04 7.69
C LEU A 154 -20.34 -15.14 7.53
N ARG A 155 -19.27 -15.67 6.90
CA ARG A 155 -18.04 -14.92 6.67
C ARG A 155 -18.31 -13.63 5.87
N ARG A 156 -19.14 -13.71 4.84
CA ARG A 156 -19.48 -12.54 4.00
C ARG A 156 -20.27 -11.49 4.76
N VAL A 157 -21.23 -11.91 5.60
CA VAL A 157 -21.99 -11.00 6.49
C VAL A 157 -21.04 -10.30 7.47
N VAL A 158 -20.14 -11.04 8.13
CA VAL A 158 -19.15 -10.46 9.04
C VAL A 158 -18.23 -9.46 8.32
N LYS A 159 -17.81 -9.77 7.08
CA LYS A 159 -16.93 -8.90 6.29
C LYS A 159 -17.55 -7.51 6.02
N ASN A 160 -18.88 -7.39 6.00
CA ASN A 160 -19.55 -6.09 5.81
C ASN A 160 -19.31 -5.10 6.96
N PHE A 161 -18.82 -5.57 8.10
CA PHE A 161 -18.48 -4.76 9.27
C PHE A 161 -16.98 -4.44 9.38
N GLU A 162 -16.12 -5.05 8.55
CA GLU A 162 -14.66 -5.00 8.69
C GLU A 162 -14.09 -3.58 8.71
N TYR A 163 -14.68 -2.66 7.94
CA TYR A 163 -14.24 -1.26 7.80
C TYR A 163 -15.30 -0.24 8.23
N ARG A 164 -16.31 -0.67 9.01
CA ARG A 164 -17.29 0.27 9.57
C ARG A 164 -16.69 0.99 10.77
N ALA A 165 -17.15 2.23 11.00
CA ALA A 165 -16.83 2.96 12.21
C ALA A 165 -17.36 2.23 13.47
N ASP A 166 -16.70 2.45 14.61
CA ASP A 166 -16.92 1.69 15.84
C ASP A 166 -18.37 1.75 16.35
N ASP A 167 -19.04 2.90 16.17
CA ASP A 167 -20.45 3.11 16.50
C ASP A 167 -21.41 2.18 15.74
N ARG A 168 -20.99 1.68 14.57
CA ARG A 168 -21.76 0.77 13.72
C ARG A 168 -21.40 -0.72 13.92
N LEU A 169 -20.55 -1.05 14.89
CA LEU A 169 -20.13 -2.44 15.17
C LEU A 169 -21.05 -3.18 16.15
N ALA A 170 -22.01 -2.50 16.78
CA ALA A 170 -22.93 -3.14 17.73
C ALA A 170 -23.65 -4.40 17.16
N PRO A 171 -24.11 -4.45 15.90
CA PRO A 171 -24.66 -5.67 15.31
C PRO A 171 -23.65 -6.81 15.19
N LEU A 172 -22.38 -6.49 14.89
CA LEU A 172 -21.30 -7.47 14.82
C LEU A 172 -21.04 -8.09 16.20
N PHE A 173 -21.01 -7.29 17.27
CA PHE A 173 -20.77 -7.80 18.63
C PHE A 173 -21.86 -8.78 19.08
N LYS A 174 -23.13 -8.45 18.83
CA LYS A 174 -24.26 -9.36 19.10
C LYS A 174 -24.18 -10.64 18.26
N LEU A 175 -23.80 -10.53 16.99
CA LEU A 175 -23.58 -11.70 16.13
C LEU A 175 -22.48 -12.60 16.70
N VAL A 176 -21.35 -12.01 17.13
CA VAL A 176 -20.22 -12.75 17.69
C VAL A 176 -20.62 -13.52 18.95
N GLU A 177 -21.36 -12.88 19.86
CA GLU A 177 -21.88 -13.51 21.09
C GLU A 177 -22.74 -14.75 20.82
N VAL A 178 -23.57 -14.71 19.77
CA VAL A 178 -24.49 -15.80 19.42
C VAL A 178 -23.77 -16.93 18.66
N VAL A 179 -22.90 -16.57 17.71
CA VAL A 179 -22.38 -17.51 16.71
C VAL A 179 -21.08 -18.18 17.15
N PHE A 180 -20.18 -17.47 17.83
CA PHE A 180 -18.85 -18.01 18.15
C PHE A 180 -18.84 -19.19 19.13
N PRO A 181 -19.75 -19.32 20.11
CA PRO A 181 -19.84 -20.55 20.92
C PRO A 181 -20.05 -21.80 20.05
N MET A 182 -20.93 -21.71 19.05
CA MET A 182 -21.21 -22.80 18.11
C MET A 182 -19.96 -23.11 17.26
N LEU A 183 -19.31 -22.09 16.71
CA LEU A 183 -18.11 -22.28 15.90
C LEU A 183 -16.97 -22.89 16.71
N GLN A 184 -16.77 -22.47 17.96
CA GLN A 184 -15.75 -23.02 18.84
C GLN A 184 -15.99 -24.52 19.08
N ASN A 185 -17.22 -24.91 19.41
CA ASN A 185 -17.58 -26.32 19.59
C ASN A 185 -17.35 -27.15 18.32
N MET A 186 -17.73 -26.59 17.16
CA MET A 186 -17.52 -27.24 15.86
C MET A 186 -16.02 -27.44 15.57
N MET A 187 -15.18 -26.43 15.84
CA MET A 187 -13.74 -26.53 15.68
C MET A 187 -13.14 -27.64 16.56
N VAL A 188 -13.57 -27.74 17.83
CA VAL A 188 -13.12 -28.80 18.76
C VAL A 188 -13.52 -30.19 18.28
N GLN A 189 -14.75 -30.37 17.81
CA GLN A 189 -15.23 -31.66 17.29
C GLN A 189 -14.50 -32.11 16.02
N MET A 190 -14.06 -31.17 15.17
CA MET A 190 -13.41 -31.47 13.89
C MET A 190 -11.88 -31.64 13.98
N GLN A 191 -11.24 -31.44 15.13
CA GLN A 191 -9.77 -31.45 15.23
C GLN A 191 -9.14 -32.80 14.81
N SER A 192 -9.84 -33.90 15.08
CA SER A 192 -9.42 -35.26 14.72
C SER A 192 -9.85 -35.69 13.31
N ASN A 193 -10.71 -34.92 12.64
CA ASN A 193 -11.16 -35.23 11.29
C ASN A 193 -10.12 -34.75 10.26
N ASN A 194 -9.57 -35.68 9.47
CA ASN A 194 -8.53 -35.41 8.48
C ASN A 194 -9.06 -35.15 7.06
N SER A 195 -10.39 -35.10 6.87
CA SER A 195 -10.99 -34.88 5.56
C SER A 195 -10.75 -33.46 5.03
N VAL A 196 -10.76 -33.32 3.71
CA VAL A 196 -10.58 -32.03 3.02
C VAL A 196 -11.75 -31.08 3.32
N GLU A 197 -12.96 -31.62 3.43
CA GLU A 197 -14.17 -30.88 3.77
C GLU A 197 -14.08 -30.28 5.18
N ALA A 198 -13.61 -31.07 6.15
CA ALA A 198 -13.35 -30.57 7.51
C ALA A 198 -12.32 -29.43 7.48
N ALA A 199 -11.27 -29.56 6.68
CA ALA A 199 -10.28 -28.51 6.51
C ALA A 199 -10.88 -27.22 5.90
N GLN A 200 -11.76 -27.35 4.91
CA GLN A 200 -12.47 -26.22 4.29
C GLN A 200 -13.42 -25.52 5.29
N MET A 201 -14.16 -26.29 6.10
CA MET A 201 -15.03 -25.74 7.16
C MET A 201 -14.22 -24.97 8.20
N MET A 202 -13.15 -25.58 8.73
CA MET A 202 -12.24 -24.93 9.67
C MET A 202 -11.64 -23.66 9.06
N HIS A 203 -11.31 -23.67 7.76
CA HIS A 203 -10.71 -22.53 7.09
C HIS A 203 -11.68 -21.35 7.03
N LEU A 204 -12.95 -21.59 6.69
CA LEU A 204 -13.97 -20.55 6.74
C LEU A 204 -14.17 -20.00 8.15
N ILE A 205 -14.12 -20.85 9.18
CA ILE A 205 -14.20 -20.41 10.58
C ILE A 205 -13.03 -19.51 10.96
N LEU A 206 -11.79 -19.90 10.63
CA LEU A 206 -10.60 -19.08 10.89
C LEU A 206 -10.68 -17.72 10.17
N LYS A 207 -11.16 -17.70 8.92
CA LYS A 207 -11.34 -16.45 8.18
C LYS A 207 -12.44 -15.57 8.78
N THR A 208 -13.52 -16.16 9.27
CA THR A 208 -14.58 -15.42 9.99
C THR A 208 -14.03 -14.84 11.28
N TYR A 209 -13.27 -15.62 12.05
CA TYR A 209 -12.57 -15.14 13.25
C TYR A 209 -11.66 -13.96 12.92
N TRP A 210 -10.83 -14.08 11.88
CA TRP A 210 -9.95 -13.00 11.42
C TRP A 210 -10.73 -11.74 11.04
N SER A 211 -11.80 -11.85 10.25
CA SER A 211 -12.62 -10.69 9.84
C SER A 211 -13.24 -9.99 11.05
N CYS A 212 -13.54 -10.70 12.14
CA CYS A 212 -14.01 -10.08 13.39
C CYS A 212 -12.92 -9.32 14.15
N ILE A 213 -11.66 -9.79 14.12
CA ILE A 213 -10.58 -9.25 14.96
C ILE A 213 -9.58 -8.37 14.20
N LYS A 214 -9.81 -8.09 12.91
CA LYS A 214 -8.82 -7.38 12.09
C LYS A 214 -8.67 -5.93 12.54
N THR A 215 -9.80 -5.25 12.81
CA THR A 215 -9.88 -3.81 13.08
C THR A 215 -10.15 -3.49 14.55
N SER A 216 -10.98 -4.25 15.25
CA SER A 216 -11.21 -4.13 16.69
C SER A 216 -11.43 -5.53 17.29
N LEU A 217 -11.29 -5.67 18.60
CA LEU A 217 -11.53 -6.95 19.27
C LEU A 217 -12.94 -6.94 19.87
N PRO A 218 -13.87 -7.79 19.40
CA PRO A 218 -15.20 -7.86 19.97
C PRO A 218 -15.16 -8.16 21.48
N PRO A 219 -15.95 -7.46 22.33
CA PRO A 219 -15.89 -7.63 23.79
C PRO A 219 -16.07 -9.06 24.27
N TYR A 220 -16.95 -9.83 23.61
CA TYR A 220 -17.13 -11.25 23.87
C TYR A 220 -15.83 -12.04 23.66
N LEU A 221 -15.11 -11.82 22.55
CA LEU A 221 -13.84 -12.50 22.26
C LEU A 221 -12.67 -11.95 23.06
N ALA A 222 -12.80 -10.77 23.66
CA ALA A 222 -11.79 -10.19 24.55
C ALA A 222 -11.78 -10.83 25.93
N GLN A 223 -12.78 -11.65 26.29
CA GLN A 223 -12.81 -12.36 27.56
C GLN A 223 -11.66 -13.35 27.64
N THR A 224 -10.89 -13.27 28.73
CA THR A 224 -9.66 -14.06 28.92
C THR A 224 -9.87 -15.55 28.71
N GLU A 225 -10.95 -16.13 29.23
CA GLU A 225 -11.25 -17.56 29.11
C GLU A 225 -11.46 -17.99 27.65
N LEU A 226 -12.16 -17.15 26.87
CA LEU A 226 -12.42 -17.40 25.45
C LEU A 226 -11.16 -17.24 24.61
N VAL A 227 -10.31 -16.25 24.94
CA VAL A 227 -9.00 -16.11 24.32
C VAL A 227 -8.17 -17.37 24.56
N VAL A 228 -8.08 -17.87 25.80
CA VAL A 228 -7.36 -19.12 26.10
C VAL A 228 -7.88 -20.27 25.24
N ALA A 229 -9.20 -20.50 25.23
CA ALA A 229 -9.82 -21.58 24.48
C ALA A 229 -9.55 -21.52 22.96
N TRP A 230 -9.68 -20.33 22.35
CA TRP A 230 -9.39 -20.15 20.92
C TRP A 230 -7.90 -20.31 20.59
N MET A 231 -7.01 -19.82 21.45
CA MET A 231 -5.57 -19.95 21.24
C MET A 231 -5.13 -21.41 21.34
N ASP A 232 -5.76 -22.22 22.20
CA ASP A 232 -5.54 -23.67 22.24
C ASP A 232 -6.01 -24.38 20.95
N ILE A 233 -7.15 -23.98 20.38
CA ILE A 233 -7.59 -24.50 19.07
C ILE A 233 -6.55 -24.18 17.99
N PHE A 234 -6.06 -22.94 17.94
CA PHE A 234 -5.04 -22.55 16.96
C PHE A 234 -3.72 -23.30 17.19
N ARG A 235 -3.34 -23.53 18.46
CA ARG A 235 -2.17 -24.34 18.83
C ARG A 235 -2.28 -25.74 18.26
N VAL A 236 -3.43 -26.40 18.39
CA VAL A 236 -3.66 -27.76 17.86
C VAL A 236 -3.58 -27.78 16.33
N ILE A 237 -4.17 -26.80 15.64
CA ILE A 237 -4.10 -26.70 14.18
C ILE A 237 -2.66 -26.53 13.71
N ILE A 238 -1.87 -25.70 14.40
CA ILE A 238 -0.46 -25.47 14.06
C ILE A 238 0.38 -26.70 14.42
N ALA A 239 0.10 -27.39 15.52
CA ALA A 239 0.84 -28.59 15.92
C ALA A 239 0.50 -29.83 15.06
N LYS A 240 -0.56 -29.77 14.24
CA LYS A 240 -0.99 -30.91 13.41
C LYS A 240 0.14 -31.30 12.44
N PRO A 241 0.62 -32.56 12.47
CA PRO A 241 1.63 -33.03 11.53
C PRO A 241 1.00 -33.14 10.14
N LEU A 242 1.75 -32.67 9.13
CA LEU A 242 1.37 -32.77 7.72
C LEU A 242 2.36 -33.73 7.04
N PRO A 243 1.97 -34.99 6.80
CA PRO A 243 2.85 -36.00 6.23
C PRO A 243 3.20 -35.65 4.78
N GLU A 244 4.41 -36.01 4.36
CA GLU A 244 4.79 -35.87 2.95
C GLU A 244 3.95 -36.80 2.08
N ALA A 245 3.72 -36.44 0.81
CA ALA A 245 2.91 -37.26 -0.11
C ALA A 245 3.43 -38.70 -0.24
N SER A 246 4.75 -38.91 -0.06
CA SER A 246 5.40 -40.22 -0.09
C SER A 246 5.20 -41.08 1.17
N GLU A 247 4.83 -40.49 2.30
CA GLU A 247 4.71 -41.18 3.59
C GLU A 247 3.37 -41.92 3.73
N GLY A 248 2.35 -41.56 2.94
CA GLY A 248 1.02 -42.18 3.00
C GLY A 248 0.30 -41.96 4.34
N GLY A 249 0.73 -40.99 5.15
CA GLY A 249 0.10 -40.66 6.43
C GLY A 249 -1.13 -39.77 6.30
N GLU A 250 -1.86 -39.62 7.40
CA GLU A 250 -3.00 -38.69 7.50
C GLU A 250 -2.58 -37.30 8.03
N PRO A 251 -3.09 -36.17 7.49
CA PRO A 251 -4.09 -36.09 6.41
C PRO A 251 -3.55 -36.49 5.03
N ALA A 252 -4.27 -37.39 4.35
CA ALA A 252 -3.90 -37.89 3.04
C ALA A 252 -4.17 -36.88 1.90
N GLY A 253 -3.58 -37.11 0.72
CA GLY A 253 -3.86 -36.33 -0.49
C GLY A 253 -3.14 -34.99 -0.56
N GLN A 254 -1.96 -34.88 0.06
CA GLN A 254 -1.11 -33.72 -0.16
C GLN A 254 -0.54 -33.74 -1.60
N PRO A 255 -0.62 -32.64 -2.37
CA PRO A 255 -0.02 -32.55 -3.70
C PRO A 255 1.51 -32.74 -3.68
N ILE A 256 2.09 -33.07 -4.84
CA ILE A 256 3.56 -33.21 -4.99
C ILE A 256 4.18 -31.87 -5.42
N ASN A 257 3.51 -31.15 -6.32
CA ASN A 257 3.94 -29.84 -6.80
C ASN A 257 3.94 -28.82 -5.65
N GLU A 258 5.04 -28.10 -5.43
CA GLU A 258 5.19 -27.17 -4.31
C GLU A 258 4.15 -26.04 -4.27
N GLU A 259 3.73 -25.53 -5.43
CA GLU A 259 2.73 -24.46 -5.53
C GLU A 259 1.35 -24.96 -5.09
N GLU A 260 0.94 -26.12 -5.61
CA GLU A 260 -0.30 -26.79 -5.22
C GLU A 260 -0.29 -27.18 -3.73
N ARG A 261 0.86 -27.62 -3.21
CA ARG A 261 1.05 -27.86 -1.76
C ARG A 261 0.80 -26.61 -0.94
N GLY A 262 1.24 -25.45 -1.44
CA GLY A 262 0.97 -24.15 -0.82
C GLY A 262 -0.52 -23.83 -0.71
N ASN A 263 -1.31 -24.29 -1.67
CA ASN A 263 -2.76 -24.07 -1.75
C ASN A 263 -3.59 -25.18 -1.09
N TRP A 264 -2.97 -26.29 -0.69
CA TRP A 264 -3.64 -27.38 0.00
C TRP A 264 -4.35 -26.90 1.28
N PRO A 265 -5.60 -27.32 1.56
CA PRO A 265 -6.41 -26.76 2.65
C PRO A 265 -5.74 -26.80 4.03
N TRP A 266 -4.99 -27.86 4.35
CA TRP A 266 -4.30 -27.98 5.63
C TRP A 266 -3.12 -27.00 5.79
N TRP A 267 -2.35 -26.73 4.73
CA TRP A 267 -1.36 -25.65 4.76
C TRP A 267 -2.02 -24.29 4.90
N THR A 268 -3.17 -24.11 4.24
CA THR A 268 -3.95 -22.90 4.36
C THR A 268 -4.45 -22.70 5.79
N LEU A 269 -4.94 -23.73 6.47
CA LEU A 269 -5.31 -23.66 7.89
C LEU A 269 -4.15 -23.22 8.78
N LYS A 270 -2.98 -23.87 8.66
CA LYS A 270 -1.80 -23.54 9.45
C LYS A 270 -1.37 -22.08 9.22
N LYS A 271 -1.39 -21.59 7.97
CA LYS A 271 -1.12 -20.18 7.63
C LYS A 271 -2.11 -19.23 8.32
N TRP A 272 -3.42 -19.50 8.25
CA TRP A 272 -4.44 -18.63 8.85
C TRP A 272 -4.38 -18.64 10.38
N ALA A 273 -4.13 -19.79 11.01
CA ALA A 273 -3.94 -19.89 12.45
C ALA A 273 -2.72 -19.06 12.90
N LEU A 274 -1.57 -19.20 12.24
CA LEU A 274 -0.38 -18.40 12.53
C LEU A 274 -0.62 -16.89 12.32
N GLN A 275 -1.36 -16.52 11.27
CA GLN A 275 -1.70 -15.12 10.99
C GLN A 275 -2.56 -14.51 12.10
N ILE A 276 -3.54 -15.25 12.60
CA ILE A 276 -4.36 -14.84 13.76
C ILE A 276 -3.48 -14.69 15.00
N LEU A 277 -2.60 -15.65 15.29
CA LEU A 277 -1.67 -15.56 16.42
C LEU A 277 -0.78 -14.31 16.33
N CYS A 278 -0.21 -14.02 15.16
CA CYS A 278 0.64 -12.84 14.96
C CYS A 278 -0.13 -11.53 15.18
N ARG A 279 -1.35 -11.41 14.63
CA ARG A 279 -2.21 -10.24 14.85
C ARG A 279 -2.56 -10.08 16.32
N PHE A 280 -2.89 -11.19 16.98
CA PHE A 280 -3.20 -11.15 18.41
C PHE A 280 -2.00 -10.71 19.21
N TYR A 281 -0.81 -11.27 18.96
CA TYR A 281 0.40 -10.92 19.70
C TYR A 281 0.82 -9.46 19.52
N THR A 282 0.79 -8.96 18.28
CA THR A 282 1.21 -7.59 17.92
C THR A 282 0.24 -6.52 18.42
N ARG A 283 -1.08 -6.78 18.32
CA ARG A 283 -2.12 -5.76 18.56
C ARG A 283 -2.79 -5.87 19.93
N TYR A 284 -3.15 -7.08 20.35
CA TYR A 284 -3.99 -7.31 21.53
C TYR A 284 -3.23 -7.96 22.69
N GLY A 285 -2.11 -8.61 22.42
CA GLY A 285 -1.33 -9.39 23.38
C GLY A 285 -0.25 -8.59 24.10
N ASN A 286 -0.15 -7.28 23.84
CA ASN A 286 0.83 -6.41 24.48
C ASN A 286 0.12 -5.40 25.40
N PRO A 287 0.20 -5.56 26.74
CA PRO A 287 -0.46 -4.66 27.69
C PRO A 287 -0.08 -3.18 27.55
N LYS A 288 1.06 -2.87 26.91
CA LYS A 288 1.50 -1.49 26.66
C LYS A 288 0.84 -0.84 25.44
N LYS A 289 0.31 -1.65 24.52
CA LYS A 289 -0.31 -1.19 23.27
C LYS A 289 -1.82 -1.42 23.26
N ALA A 290 -2.31 -2.37 24.06
CA ALA A 290 -3.72 -2.69 24.16
C ALA A 290 -4.49 -1.58 24.88
N GLU A 291 -5.77 -1.47 24.55
CA GLU A 291 -6.72 -0.60 25.26
C GLU A 291 -6.84 -1.01 26.73
N GLU A 292 -7.14 -0.04 27.60
CA GLU A 292 -7.16 -0.25 29.06
C GLU A 292 -8.11 -1.38 29.47
N GLU A 293 -9.26 -1.47 28.80
CA GLU A 293 -10.28 -2.52 28.98
C GLU A 293 -9.76 -3.94 28.70
N HIS A 294 -8.71 -4.07 27.88
CA HIS A 294 -8.13 -5.35 27.48
C HIS A 294 -6.83 -5.68 28.23
N SER A 295 -6.39 -4.82 29.14
CA SER A 295 -5.09 -4.93 29.82
C SER A 295 -4.91 -6.25 30.58
N GLN A 296 -5.95 -6.74 31.26
CA GLN A 296 -5.90 -8.01 31.97
C GLN A 296 -5.71 -9.19 31.01
N MET A 297 -6.54 -9.28 29.97
CA MET A 297 -6.44 -10.32 28.94
C MET A 297 -5.06 -10.27 28.25
N SER A 298 -4.61 -9.07 27.89
CA SER A 298 -3.30 -8.84 27.26
C SER A 298 -2.16 -9.38 28.15
N THR A 299 -2.27 -9.18 29.47
CA THR A 299 -1.27 -9.63 30.44
C THR A 299 -1.24 -11.15 30.54
N VAL A 300 -2.41 -11.80 30.56
CA VAL A 300 -2.52 -13.27 30.52
C VAL A 300 -1.97 -13.81 29.21
N TYR A 301 -2.31 -13.18 28.08
CA TYR A 301 -1.80 -13.58 26.77
C TYR A 301 -0.27 -13.53 26.73
N ARG A 302 0.34 -12.40 27.12
CA ARG A 302 1.78 -12.19 27.06
C ARG A 302 2.55 -13.17 27.97
N ASN A 303 2.03 -13.47 29.15
CA ASN A 303 2.76 -14.17 30.21
C ASN A 303 2.43 -15.67 30.33
N GLN A 304 1.28 -16.12 29.82
CA GLN A 304 0.82 -17.51 29.96
C GLN A 304 0.56 -18.16 28.60
N ILE A 305 -0.24 -17.51 27.74
CA ILE A 305 -0.65 -18.10 26.46
C ILE A 305 0.50 -18.12 25.45
N ALA A 306 1.15 -16.98 25.18
CA ALA A 306 2.22 -16.90 24.20
C ALA A 306 3.41 -17.85 24.50
N PRO A 307 3.86 -18.02 25.77
CA PRO A 307 4.80 -19.07 26.14
C PRO A 307 4.36 -20.48 25.76
N GLY A 308 3.08 -20.83 25.93
CA GLY A 308 2.52 -22.14 25.56
C GLY A 308 2.39 -22.37 24.06
N LEU A 309 2.41 -21.31 23.25
CA LEU A 309 2.39 -21.38 21.78
C LEU A 309 3.79 -21.56 21.16
N LEU A 310 4.86 -21.25 21.89
CA LEU A 310 6.23 -21.37 21.37
C LEU A 310 6.58 -22.74 20.77
N PRO A 311 6.26 -23.88 21.42
CA PRO A 311 6.69 -25.18 20.92
C PRO A 311 6.18 -25.46 19.50
N CYS A 312 4.89 -25.25 19.22
CA CYS A 312 4.33 -25.54 17.89
C CYS A 312 4.86 -24.58 16.81
N VAL A 313 5.21 -23.34 17.18
CA VAL A 313 5.87 -22.38 16.27
C VAL A 313 7.29 -22.83 15.95
N LEU A 314 8.08 -23.23 16.97
CA LEU A 314 9.44 -23.74 16.78
C LEU A 314 9.46 -25.04 15.98
N GLU A 315 8.52 -25.96 16.22
CA GLU A 315 8.34 -27.17 15.42
C GLU A 315 8.01 -26.86 13.97
N THR A 316 7.19 -25.84 13.72
CA THR A 316 6.88 -25.38 12.35
C THR A 316 8.14 -24.85 11.63
N LEU A 317 9.02 -24.12 12.35
CA LEU A 317 10.30 -23.67 11.81
C LEU A 317 11.28 -24.84 11.59
N ALA A 318 11.22 -25.87 12.45
CA ALA A 318 12.09 -27.04 12.36
C ALA A 318 11.79 -27.93 11.14
N LEU A 319 10.61 -27.79 10.51
CA LEU A 319 10.23 -28.57 9.33
C LEU A 319 11.29 -28.46 8.21
N ARG A 320 11.68 -27.24 7.83
CA ARG A 320 12.65 -27.04 6.74
C ARG A 320 14.02 -27.62 7.06
N LYS A 321 14.50 -27.42 8.30
CA LYS A 321 15.76 -28.00 8.78
C LYS A 321 15.75 -29.53 8.63
N ASN A 322 14.61 -30.16 8.89
CA ASN A 322 14.46 -31.61 8.81
C ASN A 322 14.14 -32.12 7.39
N GLY A 323 14.31 -31.28 6.36
CA GLY A 323 14.04 -31.64 4.96
C GLY A 323 12.54 -31.80 4.65
N ARG A 324 11.66 -31.30 5.52
CA ARG A 324 10.20 -31.34 5.35
C ARG A 324 9.71 -30.07 4.69
N PHE A 325 8.67 -30.20 3.88
CA PHE A 325 8.05 -29.05 3.23
C PHE A 325 7.41 -28.11 4.25
N CYS A 326 7.61 -26.81 4.04
CA CYS A 326 6.88 -25.77 4.75
C CYS A 326 6.77 -24.53 3.86
N THR A 327 5.57 -24.02 3.69
CA THR A 327 5.30 -22.86 2.81
C THR A 327 6.07 -21.62 3.27
N ASN A 328 6.51 -20.77 2.33
CA ASN A 328 7.18 -19.49 2.64
C ASN A 328 6.37 -18.65 3.61
N ARG A 329 5.05 -18.53 3.38
CA ARG A 329 4.16 -17.77 4.25
C ARG A 329 4.07 -18.33 5.68
N ALA A 330 4.09 -19.64 5.87
CA ALA A 330 4.06 -20.22 7.23
C ALA A 330 5.37 -19.96 7.98
N VAL A 331 6.52 -20.08 7.30
CA VAL A 331 7.83 -19.73 7.89
C VAL A 331 7.89 -18.25 8.22
N GLN A 332 7.47 -17.38 7.30
CA GLN A 332 7.42 -15.94 7.52
C GLN A 332 6.57 -15.59 8.75
N LEU A 333 5.35 -16.11 8.87
CA LEU A 333 4.48 -15.83 10.01
C LEU A 333 5.07 -16.39 11.33
N ALA A 334 5.70 -17.56 11.29
CA ALA A 334 6.39 -18.11 12.45
C ALA A 334 7.56 -17.23 12.89
N LEU A 335 8.34 -16.67 11.95
CA LEU A 335 9.43 -15.71 12.24
C LEU A 335 8.88 -14.40 12.83
N VAL A 336 7.77 -13.87 12.30
CA VAL A 336 7.09 -12.68 12.86
C VAL A 336 6.59 -12.94 14.28
N PHE A 337 6.01 -14.12 14.54
CA PHE A 337 5.64 -14.50 15.90
C PHE A 337 6.86 -14.51 16.84
N MET A 338 7.98 -15.08 16.37
CA MET A 338 9.23 -15.10 17.13
C MET A 338 9.78 -13.69 17.39
N GLN A 339 9.61 -12.75 16.47
CA GLN A 339 10.00 -11.35 16.63
C GLN A 339 9.26 -10.67 17.79
N GLU A 340 7.94 -10.88 17.89
CA GLU A 340 7.18 -10.38 19.05
C GLU A 340 7.50 -11.13 20.36
N ALA A 341 7.84 -12.41 20.24
CA ALA A 341 8.18 -13.27 21.37
C ALA A 341 9.49 -12.84 22.05
N VAL A 342 10.52 -12.46 21.28
CA VAL A 342 11.84 -12.06 21.84
C VAL A 342 11.77 -10.76 22.66
N ASP A 343 10.76 -9.93 22.40
CA ASP A 343 10.52 -8.69 23.16
C ASP A 343 10.01 -8.97 24.58
N SER A 344 9.28 -10.09 24.77
CA SER A 344 8.80 -10.51 26.09
C SER A 344 9.92 -11.14 26.91
N ALA A 345 10.14 -10.65 28.14
CA ALA A 345 11.13 -11.24 29.04
C ALA A 345 10.77 -12.69 29.47
N VAL A 346 9.47 -12.99 29.60
CA VAL A 346 8.99 -14.34 29.98
C VAL A 346 9.25 -15.32 28.85
N THR A 347 8.80 -14.97 27.65
CA THR A 347 8.95 -15.81 26.45
C THR A 347 10.42 -15.94 26.06
N TYR A 348 11.23 -14.88 26.16
CA TYR A 348 12.66 -14.93 25.86
C TYR A 348 13.44 -15.92 26.74
N LYS A 349 13.07 -16.08 28.02
CA LYS A 349 13.70 -17.10 28.88
C LYS A 349 13.55 -18.51 28.32
N LEU A 350 12.42 -18.79 27.65
CA LEU A 350 12.15 -20.06 27.00
C LEU A 350 12.85 -20.17 25.64
N ILE A 351 13.04 -19.06 24.93
CA ILE A 351 13.75 -19.03 23.63
C ILE A 351 15.26 -19.15 23.80
N LYS A 352 15.82 -18.62 24.89
CA LYS A 352 17.28 -18.52 25.13
C LYS A 352 18.04 -19.84 24.91
N PRO A 353 17.59 -21.01 25.39
CA PRO A 353 18.27 -22.29 25.13
C PRO A 353 18.27 -22.72 23.66
N HIS A 354 17.35 -22.19 22.85
CA HIS A 354 17.16 -22.54 21.44
C HIS A 354 17.74 -21.50 20.47
N LEU A 355 18.53 -20.52 20.95
CA LEU A 355 19.12 -19.48 20.10
C LEU A 355 20.00 -20.04 18.98
N GLY A 356 20.75 -21.12 19.23
CA GLY A 356 21.57 -21.77 18.20
C GLY A 356 20.73 -22.30 17.04
N PHE A 357 19.63 -23.00 17.35
CA PHE A 357 18.65 -23.46 16.36
C PHE A 357 18.06 -22.28 15.57
N LEU A 358 17.57 -21.26 16.28
CA LEU A 358 16.91 -20.12 15.62
C LEU A 358 17.87 -19.31 14.72
N LEU A 359 19.08 -19.01 15.21
CA LEU A 359 20.04 -18.18 14.49
C LEU A 359 20.69 -18.91 13.32
N PHE A 360 21.14 -20.15 13.54
CA PHE A 360 22.04 -20.83 12.60
C PHE A 360 21.37 -21.94 11.79
N GLU A 361 20.27 -22.50 12.28
CA GLU A 361 19.57 -23.60 11.61
C GLU A 361 18.21 -23.18 11.00
N VAL A 362 17.74 -21.96 11.31
CA VAL A 362 16.53 -21.37 10.75
C VAL A 362 16.83 -20.08 9.99
N ILE A 363 17.34 -19.04 10.68
CA ILE A 363 17.58 -17.72 10.06
C ILE A 363 18.62 -17.82 8.95
N HIS A 364 19.81 -18.38 9.23
CA HIS A 364 20.89 -18.46 8.24
C HIS A 364 20.49 -19.20 6.94
N PRO A 365 19.88 -20.40 6.97
CA PRO A 365 19.39 -21.05 5.76
C PRO A 365 18.32 -20.25 5.01
N VAL A 366 17.48 -19.49 5.71
CA VAL A 366 16.47 -18.61 5.08
C VAL A 366 17.14 -17.44 4.35
N LEU A 367 18.29 -16.95 4.83
CA LEU A 367 19.04 -15.88 4.15
C LEU A 367 19.84 -16.35 2.92
N CYS A 368 20.01 -17.67 2.74
CA CYS A 368 20.72 -18.24 1.61
C CYS A 368 19.88 -18.19 0.34
N LEU A 369 20.49 -17.81 -0.78
CA LEU A 369 19.88 -17.91 -2.10
C LEU A 369 19.52 -19.37 -2.42
N THR A 370 18.29 -19.59 -2.88
CA THR A 370 17.81 -20.91 -3.26
C THR A 370 18.12 -21.21 -4.72
N PRO A 371 18.10 -22.49 -5.15
CA PRO A 371 18.23 -22.83 -6.56
C PRO A 371 17.17 -22.14 -7.46
N LYS A 372 15.97 -21.88 -6.91
CA LYS A 372 14.91 -21.16 -7.62
C LYS A 372 15.26 -19.70 -7.84
N ASP A 373 15.92 -19.06 -6.88
CA ASP A 373 16.35 -17.66 -7.00
C ASP A 373 17.47 -17.54 -8.05
N LEU A 374 18.41 -18.49 -8.07
CA LEU A 374 19.48 -18.55 -9.07
C LEU A 374 18.95 -18.87 -10.48
N GLN A 375 17.93 -19.73 -10.57
CA GLN A 375 17.27 -20.01 -11.84
C GLN A 375 16.53 -18.77 -12.35
N LEU A 376 15.75 -18.11 -11.49
CA LEU A 376 15.05 -16.87 -11.84
C LEU A 376 16.04 -15.78 -12.27
N TRP A 377 17.15 -15.62 -11.54
CA TRP A 377 18.23 -14.71 -11.90
C TRP A 377 18.78 -14.96 -13.31
N ALA A 378 18.94 -16.22 -13.70
CA ALA A 378 19.53 -16.60 -14.98
C ALA A 378 18.54 -16.57 -16.16
N GLU A 379 17.28 -16.95 -15.91
CA GLU A 379 16.26 -17.09 -16.95
C GLU A 379 15.46 -15.80 -17.18
N ASP A 380 15.14 -15.07 -16.12
CA ASP A 380 14.36 -13.82 -16.17
C ASP A 380 14.85 -12.79 -15.12
N PRO A 381 15.94 -12.06 -15.44
CA PRO A 381 16.48 -11.03 -14.56
C PRO A 381 15.50 -9.87 -14.28
N HIS A 382 14.55 -9.60 -15.19
CA HIS A 382 13.57 -8.53 -15.01
C HIS A 382 12.58 -8.92 -13.91
N GLU A 383 12.04 -10.14 -13.95
CA GLU A 383 11.16 -10.66 -12.91
C GLU A 383 11.88 -10.80 -11.56
N PHE A 384 13.17 -11.16 -11.55
CA PHE A 384 13.97 -11.14 -10.33
C PHE A 384 14.01 -9.75 -9.69
N VAL A 385 14.27 -8.70 -10.49
CA VAL A 385 14.32 -7.31 -10.01
C VAL A 385 12.95 -6.85 -9.53
N ARG A 386 11.88 -7.15 -10.26
CA ARG A 386 10.50 -6.81 -9.86
C ARG A 386 10.16 -7.42 -8.51
N LYS A 387 10.34 -8.73 -8.37
CA LYS A 387 10.05 -9.47 -7.12
C LYS A 387 10.88 -9.00 -5.93
N THR A 388 12.15 -8.63 -6.14
CA THR A 388 13.05 -8.20 -5.05
C THR A 388 12.88 -6.75 -4.64
N ASN A 389 12.13 -5.95 -5.40
CA ASN A 389 11.85 -4.54 -5.12
C ASN A 389 10.38 -4.27 -4.79
N ASP A 390 9.52 -5.30 -4.81
CA ASP A 390 8.12 -5.19 -4.42
C ASP A 390 7.97 -5.04 -2.90
N VAL A 391 7.71 -3.80 -2.46
CA VAL A 391 7.58 -3.43 -1.04
C VAL A 391 6.41 -4.16 -0.36
N PHE A 392 5.37 -4.52 -1.10
CA PHE A 392 4.22 -5.23 -0.55
C PHE A 392 4.52 -6.74 -0.37
N GLU A 393 5.23 -7.35 -1.32
CA GLU A 393 5.68 -8.74 -1.21
C GLU A 393 6.71 -8.94 -0.09
N ASP A 394 7.55 -7.94 0.21
CA ASP A 394 8.52 -7.96 1.33
C ASP A 394 7.85 -8.32 2.68
N PHE A 395 6.62 -7.83 2.94
CA PHE A 395 5.88 -8.17 4.16
C PHE A 395 5.43 -9.64 4.25
N LEU A 396 5.48 -10.36 3.13
CA LEU A 396 5.10 -11.76 3.00
C LEU A 396 6.32 -12.68 2.85
N ASP A 397 7.51 -12.12 2.63
CA ASP A 397 8.76 -12.85 2.42
C ASP A 397 9.39 -13.35 3.75
N PRO A 398 9.69 -14.66 3.89
CA PRO A 398 10.48 -15.17 5.01
C PRO A 398 11.88 -14.56 5.15
N VAL A 399 12.54 -14.14 4.07
CA VAL A 399 13.89 -13.53 4.09
C VAL A 399 13.87 -12.20 4.84
N TYR A 400 12.87 -11.35 4.54
CA TYR A 400 12.66 -10.09 5.23
C TYR A 400 12.35 -10.30 6.72
N ALA A 401 11.46 -11.24 7.05
CA ALA A 401 11.14 -11.58 8.44
C ALA A 401 12.35 -12.15 9.21
N ALA A 402 13.18 -12.97 8.58
CA ALA A 402 14.40 -13.52 9.18
C ALA A 402 15.44 -12.43 9.45
N SER A 403 15.64 -11.52 8.49
CA SER A 403 16.52 -10.35 8.63
C SER A 403 16.11 -9.46 9.79
N ASN A 404 14.81 -9.17 9.90
CA ASN A 404 14.27 -8.35 10.99
C ASN A 404 14.40 -9.04 12.36
N LEU A 405 14.11 -10.34 12.44
CA LEU A 405 14.29 -11.12 13.67
C LEU A 405 15.76 -11.16 14.11
N LEU A 406 16.70 -11.34 13.16
CA LEU A 406 18.14 -11.32 13.43
C LEU A 406 18.58 -9.96 13.99
N ALA A 407 18.15 -8.87 13.36
CA ALA A 407 18.44 -7.51 13.79
C ALA A 407 17.88 -7.23 15.20
N ASP A 408 16.63 -7.65 15.47
CA ASP A 408 15.97 -7.48 16.76
C ASP A 408 16.65 -8.30 17.88
N LEU A 409 17.01 -9.56 17.60
CA LEU A 409 17.76 -10.40 18.54
C LEU A 409 19.10 -9.75 18.91
N CYS A 410 19.86 -9.28 17.92
CA CYS A 410 21.16 -8.65 18.15
C CYS A 410 21.04 -7.28 18.84
N THR A 411 19.97 -6.54 18.58
CA THR A 411 19.73 -5.22 19.20
C THR A 411 19.22 -5.36 20.64
N LYS A 412 18.18 -6.17 20.85
CA LYS A 412 17.45 -6.25 22.12
C LYS A 412 18.06 -7.27 23.08
N ARG A 413 18.76 -8.28 22.56
CA ARG A 413 19.36 -9.41 23.30
C ARG A 413 20.84 -9.61 22.96
N GLY A 414 21.53 -8.52 22.58
CA GLY A 414 22.89 -8.54 22.04
C GLY A 414 23.93 -9.27 22.89
N LYS A 415 23.83 -9.24 24.22
CA LYS A 415 24.77 -9.96 25.11
C LYS A 415 24.79 -11.47 24.86
N ASP A 416 23.63 -12.06 24.54
CA ASP A 416 23.48 -13.50 24.33
C ASP A 416 23.66 -13.88 22.85
N CYS A 417 23.35 -12.96 21.92
CA CYS A 417 23.27 -13.26 20.48
C CYS A 417 24.48 -12.75 19.70
N LEU A 418 24.86 -11.48 19.86
CA LEU A 418 25.77 -10.79 18.94
C LEU A 418 27.16 -11.45 18.84
N PRO A 419 27.84 -11.85 19.94
CA PRO A 419 29.15 -12.51 19.82
C PRO A 419 29.10 -13.83 19.04
N ASN A 420 28.06 -14.64 19.25
CA ASN A 420 27.89 -15.92 18.57
C ASN A 420 27.57 -15.71 17.09
N VAL A 421 26.70 -14.75 16.77
CA VAL A 421 26.35 -14.36 15.40
C VAL A 421 27.58 -13.87 14.63
N LEU A 422 28.35 -12.95 15.21
CA LEU A 422 29.56 -12.44 14.58
C LEU A 422 30.63 -13.52 14.42
N SER A 423 30.81 -14.39 15.42
CA SER A 423 31.74 -15.52 15.34
C SER A 423 31.37 -16.47 14.18
N PHE A 424 30.09 -16.82 14.07
CA PHE A 424 29.58 -17.70 13.01
C PHE A 424 29.82 -17.11 11.61
N TYR A 425 29.40 -15.87 11.37
CA TYR A 425 29.57 -15.24 10.06
C TYR A 425 31.03 -14.94 9.75
N ASN A 426 31.84 -14.52 10.72
CA ASN A 426 33.29 -14.36 10.51
C ASN A 426 33.95 -15.69 10.14
N ASN A 427 33.52 -16.81 10.70
CA ASN A 427 34.05 -18.12 10.32
C ASN A 427 33.72 -18.45 8.85
N ILE A 428 32.49 -18.19 8.41
CA ILE A 428 32.11 -18.36 6.99
C ILE A 428 32.98 -17.47 6.08
N LEU A 429 33.12 -16.20 6.43
CA LEU A 429 33.90 -15.24 5.63
C LEU A 429 35.39 -15.61 5.56
N ASN A 430 35.98 -16.06 6.67
CA ASN A 430 37.38 -16.50 6.70
C ASN A 430 37.59 -17.82 5.95
N THR A 431 36.64 -18.76 6.07
CA THR A 431 36.66 -20.01 5.29
C THR A 431 36.61 -19.71 3.80
N TYR A 432 35.75 -18.79 3.37
CA TYR A 432 35.68 -18.37 1.97
C TYR A 432 36.98 -17.77 1.43
N ILE A 433 37.66 -16.92 2.22
CA ILE A 433 38.95 -16.33 1.80
C ILE A 433 40.05 -17.37 1.68
N THR A 434 40.08 -18.35 2.60
CA THR A 434 41.12 -19.38 2.64
C THR A 434 40.86 -20.57 1.72
N ALA A 435 39.62 -20.71 1.23
CA ALA A 435 39.25 -21.76 0.31
C ALA A 435 39.88 -21.54 -1.09
N PRO A 436 40.37 -22.62 -1.74
CA PRO A 436 40.70 -22.59 -3.17
C PRO A 436 39.50 -22.15 -4.02
N ASP A 437 39.77 -21.54 -5.19
CA ASP A 437 38.73 -20.96 -6.05
C ASP A 437 37.64 -21.97 -6.47
N ASP A 438 38.01 -23.25 -6.68
CA ASP A 438 37.08 -24.33 -7.03
C ASP A 438 36.18 -24.78 -5.87
N LYS A 439 36.49 -24.38 -4.64
CA LYS A 439 35.77 -24.76 -3.41
C LYS A 439 35.15 -23.58 -2.68
N LYS A 440 35.16 -22.39 -3.29
CA LYS A 440 34.52 -21.21 -2.72
C LYS A 440 33.00 -21.40 -2.72
N ASP A 441 32.42 -21.34 -1.53
CA ASP A 441 30.98 -21.36 -1.36
C ASP A 441 30.42 -19.93 -1.42
N TYR A 442 30.07 -19.52 -2.64
CA TYR A 442 29.54 -18.18 -2.91
C TYR A 442 28.18 -17.93 -2.26
N ILE A 443 27.38 -18.98 -2.03
CA ILE A 443 26.05 -18.87 -1.43
C ILE A 443 26.16 -18.62 0.08
N GLN A 444 27.05 -19.34 0.76
CA GLN A 444 27.33 -19.09 2.17
C GLN A 444 27.95 -17.71 2.39
N LYS A 445 28.81 -17.28 1.46
CA LYS A 445 29.38 -15.94 1.47
C LYS A 445 28.31 -14.86 1.31
N ASP A 446 27.39 -15.00 0.36
CA ASP A 446 26.28 -14.06 0.19
C ASP A 446 25.39 -13.99 1.45
N ALA A 447 24.99 -15.14 1.99
CA ALA A 447 24.17 -15.20 3.20
C ALA A 447 24.85 -14.51 4.40
N ALA A 448 26.17 -14.68 4.55
CA ALA A 448 26.93 -14.01 5.60
C ALA A 448 26.95 -12.48 5.41
N LEU A 449 27.15 -12.00 4.18
CA LEU A 449 27.08 -10.57 3.86
C LEU A 449 25.66 -10.01 4.04
N HIS A 450 24.64 -10.77 3.67
CA HIS A 450 23.23 -10.42 3.88
C HIS A 450 22.91 -10.28 5.37
N ALA A 451 23.34 -11.23 6.20
CA ALA A 451 23.16 -11.15 7.62
C ALA A 451 23.85 -9.92 8.23
N LEU A 452 25.10 -9.62 7.81
CA LEU A 452 25.81 -8.42 8.25
C LEU A 452 25.14 -7.14 7.78
N PHE A 453 24.53 -7.14 6.58
CA PHE A 453 23.70 -6.06 6.11
C PHE A 453 22.51 -5.77 7.05
N SER A 454 21.83 -6.82 7.54
CA SER A 454 20.73 -6.67 8.50
C SER A 454 21.17 -6.15 9.89
N LEU A 455 22.47 -6.19 10.21
CA LEU A 455 23.04 -5.78 11.50
C LEU A 455 23.61 -4.34 11.51
N ASP A 456 23.39 -3.58 10.43
CA ASP A 456 23.89 -2.22 10.26
C ASP A 456 23.59 -1.31 11.47
N GLY A 457 22.36 -1.35 12.00
CA GLY A 457 21.93 -0.52 13.13
C GLY A 457 22.64 -0.82 14.45
N VAL A 458 23.13 -2.05 14.63
CA VAL A 458 23.89 -2.47 15.82
C VAL A 458 25.38 -2.19 15.63
N LEU A 459 25.93 -2.57 14.48
CA LEU A 459 27.37 -2.50 14.21
C LEU A 459 27.88 -1.08 14.04
N THR A 460 27.09 -0.18 13.44
CA THR A 460 27.47 1.22 13.22
C THR A 460 27.38 2.07 14.50
N LYS A 461 26.61 1.62 15.51
CA LYS A 461 26.43 2.30 16.80
C LYS A 461 27.31 1.73 17.91
N SER A 462 27.73 0.47 17.81
CA SER A 462 28.52 -0.18 18.85
C SER A 462 29.95 0.34 18.91
N LYS A 463 30.34 0.92 20.05
CA LYS A 463 31.73 1.38 20.28
C LYS A 463 32.78 0.28 20.14
N ALA A 464 32.41 -0.99 20.43
CA ALA A 464 33.35 -2.11 20.37
C ALA A 464 33.58 -2.62 18.93
N HIS A 465 32.61 -2.44 18.04
CA HIS A 465 32.63 -3.03 16.69
C HIS A 465 32.76 -1.99 15.58
N LYS A 466 32.33 -0.73 15.79
CA LYS A 466 32.33 0.32 14.79
C LYS A 466 33.69 0.51 14.11
N ASP A 467 34.78 0.48 14.88
CA ASP A 467 36.14 0.61 14.35
C ASP A 467 36.59 -0.59 13.49
N GLN A 468 35.94 -1.75 13.63
CA GLN A 468 36.25 -2.96 12.87
C GLN A 468 35.46 -3.04 11.55
N VAL A 469 34.38 -2.25 11.41
CA VAL A 469 33.50 -2.27 10.23
C VAL A 469 34.25 -1.84 8.98
N GLU A 470 35.11 -0.82 9.04
CA GLU A 470 35.94 -0.41 7.89
C GLU A 470 36.85 -1.56 7.42
N SER A 471 37.50 -2.25 8.36
CA SER A 471 38.33 -3.43 8.04
C SER A 471 37.52 -4.55 7.39
N MET A 472 36.31 -4.80 7.89
CA MET A 472 35.37 -5.78 7.31
C MET A 472 34.98 -5.38 5.88
N ILE A 473 34.68 -4.11 5.62
CA ILE A 473 34.38 -3.60 4.27
C ILE A 473 35.55 -3.81 3.33
N VAL A 474 36.75 -3.40 3.75
CA VAL A 474 37.96 -3.51 2.93
C VAL A 474 38.28 -4.97 2.60
N THR A 475 38.13 -5.87 3.58
CA THR A 475 38.54 -7.27 3.47
C THR A 475 37.51 -8.13 2.74
N HIS A 476 36.23 -7.94 3.03
CA HIS A 476 35.19 -8.89 2.62
C HIS A 476 34.17 -8.35 1.62
N ILE A 477 34.11 -7.03 1.39
CA ILE A 477 33.09 -6.39 0.54
C ILE A 477 33.72 -5.79 -0.71
N LEU A 478 34.79 -4.98 -0.57
CA LEU A 478 35.43 -4.35 -1.73
C LEU A 478 35.91 -5.33 -2.81
N PRO A 479 36.47 -6.51 -2.48
CA PRO A 479 36.86 -7.49 -3.51
C PRO A 479 35.66 -8.03 -4.30
N GLU A 480 34.46 -8.01 -3.73
CA GLU A 480 33.29 -8.63 -4.34
C GLU A 480 32.72 -7.81 -5.50
N PHE A 481 33.06 -6.52 -5.63
CA PHE A 481 32.71 -5.72 -6.82
C PHE A 481 33.27 -6.31 -8.13
N ALA A 482 34.36 -7.10 -8.05
CA ALA A 482 34.97 -7.78 -9.19
C ALA A 482 34.69 -9.29 -9.22
N ASN A 483 33.74 -9.78 -8.41
CA ASN A 483 33.42 -11.20 -8.34
C ASN A 483 32.78 -11.68 -9.67
N PRO A 484 33.08 -12.88 -10.17
CA PRO A 484 32.42 -13.41 -11.37
C PRO A 484 30.89 -13.61 -11.21
N HIS A 485 30.39 -13.80 -9.99
CA HIS A 485 28.97 -14.00 -9.71
C HIS A 485 28.24 -12.67 -9.44
N GLY A 486 27.26 -12.32 -10.28
CA GLY A 486 26.54 -11.05 -10.16
C GLY A 486 25.80 -10.85 -8.84
N PHE A 487 25.26 -11.89 -8.22
CA PHE A 487 24.58 -11.75 -6.93
C PHE A 487 25.52 -11.26 -5.79
N LEU A 488 26.82 -11.58 -5.86
CA LEU A 488 27.81 -11.04 -4.91
C LEU A 488 28.18 -9.59 -5.22
N ARG A 489 28.25 -9.22 -6.51
CA ARG A 489 28.41 -7.81 -6.92
C ARG A 489 27.22 -6.98 -6.45
N LEU A 490 25.99 -7.48 -6.64
CA LEU A 490 24.76 -6.89 -6.12
C LEU A 490 24.84 -6.72 -4.59
N ARG A 491 25.26 -7.75 -3.86
CA ARG A 491 25.40 -7.68 -2.40
C ARG A 491 26.44 -6.63 -1.97
N ALA A 492 27.54 -6.51 -2.71
CA ALA A 492 28.57 -5.50 -2.46
C ALA A 492 28.00 -4.08 -2.61
N CYS A 493 27.18 -3.82 -3.62
CA CYS A 493 26.42 -2.57 -3.74
C CYS A 493 25.50 -2.39 -2.55
N LYS A 494 24.59 -3.35 -2.33
CA LYS A 494 23.47 -3.26 -1.37
C LYS A 494 23.90 -2.91 0.05
N ILE A 495 25.09 -3.32 0.50
CA ILE A 495 25.58 -2.98 1.86
C ILE A 495 25.63 -1.46 2.11
N PHE A 496 25.88 -0.67 1.08
CA PHE A 496 25.97 0.79 1.19
C PHE A 496 24.61 1.51 1.10
N SER A 497 23.49 0.76 0.96
CA SER A 497 22.13 1.34 0.91
C SER A 497 21.55 1.73 2.28
N ARG A 498 22.29 1.50 3.37
CA ARG A 498 21.83 1.73 4.76
C ARG A 498 22.88 2.43 5.63
N LYS A 499 22.82 2.22 6.96
CA LYS A 499 23.57 2.97 7.97
C LYS A 499 25.08 2.80 7.90
N TYR A 500 25.60 1.88 7.09
CA TYR A 500 27.04 1.71 6.92
C TYR A 500 27.70 2.94 6.31
N ILE A 501 27.14 3.49 5.23
CA ILE A 501 27.73 4.66 4.57
C ILE A 501 27.50 5.94 5.39
N GLU A 502 26.32 6.10 6.01
CA GLU A 502 25.98 7.26 6.83
C GLU A 502 26.72 7.27 8.18
N GLY A 503 26.78 6.10 8.84
CA GLY A 503 27.19 5.97 10.23
C GLY A 503 28.69 5.73 10.44
N ILE A 504 29.41 5.23 9.44
CA ILE A 504 30.85 4.95 9.52
C ILE A 504 31.63 6.15 8.97
N ARG A 505 32.59 6.62 9.74
CA ARG A 505 33.60 7.57 9.28
C ARG A 505 34.82 6.78 8.85
N PHE A 506 35.01 6.64 7.53
CA PHE A 506 36.18 5.98 6.95
C PHE A 506 37.44 6.78 7.30
N LYS A 507 38.45 6.08 7.82
CA LYS A 507 39.74 6.68 8.19
C LYS A 507 40.63 6.87 6.97
N ASP A 508 40.52 5.95 6.01
CA ASP A 508 41.26 5.99 4.76
C ASP A 508 40.35 6.48 3.62
N GLU A 509 40.65 7.64 3.06
CA GLU A 509 39.93 8.17 1.89
C GLU A 509 40.07 7.26 0.66
N GLN A 510 41.13 6.46 0.55
CA GLN A 510 41.24 5.46 -0.52
C GLN A 510 40.15 4.40 -0.43
N THR A 511 39.66 4.08 0.77
CA THR A 511 38.51 3.20 0.94
C THR A 511 37.27 3.80 0.27
N LEU A 512 37.01 5.09 0.47
CA LEU A 512 35.89 5.80 -0.19
C LEU A 512 36.04 5.82 -1.71
N ILE A 513 37.23 6.12 -2.22
CA ILE A 513 37.50 6.10 -3.67
C ILE A 513 37.24 4.72 -4.26
N ARG A 514 37.64 3.65 -3.56
CA ARG A 514 37.36 2.26 -3.99
C ARG A 514 35.87 1.90 -3.95
N ILE A 515 35.13 2.37 -2.93
CA ILE A 515 33.67 2.18 -2.86
C ILE A 515 33.00 2.85 -4.06
N VAL A 516 33.35 4.12 -4.33
CA VAL A 516 32.76 4.90 -5.41
C VAL A 516 33.08 4.29 -6.77
N ASN A 517 34.33 3.92 -7.03
CA ASN A 517 34.71 3.26 -8.28
C ASN A 517 34.01 1.91 -8.44
N GLY A 518 33.93 1.09 -7.39
CA GLY A 518 33.19 -0.18 -7.43
C GLY A 518 31.70 0.01 -7.72
N MET A 519 31.07 1.02 -7.13
CA MET A 519 29.67 1.37 -7.41
C MET A 519 29.48 1.81 -8.86
N LEU A 520 30.40 2.61 -9.40
CA LEU A 520 30.38 3.04 -10.80
C LEU A 520 30.56 1.87 -11.75
N ASP A 521 31.51 0.98 -11.50
CA ASP A 521 31.72 -0.22 -12.32
C ASP A 521 30.45 -1.10 -12.31
N ALA A 522 29.80 -1.24 -11.15
CA ALA A 522 28.54 -1.97 -11.01
C ALA A 522 27.33 -1.30 -11.70
N MET A 523 27.31 0.03 -11.84
CA MET A 523 26.26 0.71 -12.62
C MET A 523 26.30 0.35 -14.11
N PHE A 524 27.46 -0.05 -14.62
CA PHE A 524 27.67 -0.49 -16.01
C PHE A 524 27.90 -2.01 -16.11
N ASP A 525 27.45 -2.77 -15.11
CA ASP A 525 27.58 -4.24 -15.08
C ASP A 525 26.82 -4.92 -16.22
N PRO A 526 27.30 -6.05 -16.77
CA PRO A 526 26.54 -6.82 -17.76
C PRO A 526 25.21 -7.36 -17.22
N GLU A 527 25.09 -7.61 -15.91
CA GLU A 527 23.89 -8.20 -15.31
C GLU A 527 22.92 -7.11 -14.82
N LEU A 528 21.70 -7.12 -15.34
CA LEU A 528 20.66 -6.12 -15.01
C LEU A 528 20.42 -5.93 -13.49
N PRO A 529 20.29 -6.98 -12.66
CA PRO A 529 20.02 -6.78 -11.24
C PRO A 529 21.15 -6.04 -10.51
N VAL A 530 22.40 -6.19 -10.97
CA VAL A 530 23.56 -5.47 -10.42
C VAL A 530 23.48 -3.99 -10.79
N ARG A 531 23.19 -3.67 -12.06
CA ARG A 531 23.02 -2.29 -12.54
C ARG A 531 21.95 -1.54 -11.73
N ILE A 532 20.81 -2.18 -11.51
CA ILE A 532 19.69 -1.58 -10.77
C ILE A 532 20.02 -1.36 -9.30
N GLU A 533 20.58 -2.35 -8.60
CA GLU A 533 20.95 -2.17 -7.18
C GLU A 533 22.06 -1.11 -7.02
N ALA A 534 23.01 -1.03 -7.97
CA ALA A 534 24.04 0.00 -7.96
C ALA A 534 23.46 1.41 -8.17
N ALA A 535 22.58 1.57 -9.16
CA ALA A 535 21.88 2.83 -9.44
C ALA A 535 21.02 3.29 -8.25
N LYS A 536 20.32 2.37 -7.59
CA LYS A 536 19.58 2.65 -6.35
C LYS A 536 20.50 3.06 -5.21
N THR A 537 21.64 2.37 -5.05
CA THR A 537 22.51 2.56 -3.88
C THR A 537 23.38 3.81 -3.96
N ILE A 538 23.76 4.26 -5.15
CA ILE A 538 24.67 5.41 -5.31
C ILE A 538 24.10 6.70 -4.68
N ARG A 539 22.77 6.82 -4.57
CA ARG A 539 22.08 7.92 -3.87
C ARG A 539 22.49 8.08 -2.40
N PHE A 540 22.86 6.99 -1.75
CA PHE A 540 23.34 7.02 -0.36
C PHE A 540 24.83 7.34 -0.28
N VAL A 541 25.61 6.88 -1.27
CA VAL A 541 27.05 7.12 -1.34
C VAL A 541 27.34 8.58 -1.65
N VAL A 542 26.64 9.19 -2.61
CA VAL A 542 26.83 10.61 -2.99
C VAL A 542 26.53 11.57 -1.82
N MET A 543 25.63 11.15 -0.92
CA MET A 543 25.21 11.91 0.27
C MET A 543 26.11 11.65 1.49
N TYR A 544 27.29 11.06 1.30
CA TYR A 544 28.22 10.78 2.39
C TYR A 544 28.57 12.06 3.17
N PRO A 545 28.24 12.14 4.48
CA PRO A 545 28.27 13.42 5.19
C PRO A 545 29.65 13.81 5.74
N HIS A 546 30.64 12.91 5.71
CA HIS A 546 31.92 13.11 6.40
C HIS A 546 33.09 13.51 5.48
N SER A 547 32.92 13.49 4.16
CA SER A 547 33.94 13.93 3.19
C SER A 547 33.35 14.28 1.83
N ASP A 548 33.91 15.29 1.16
CA ASP A 548 33.58 15.66 -0.20
C ASP A 548 34.32 14.83 -1.27
N THR A 549 35.26 13.96 -0.89
CA THR A 549 36.02 13.07 -1.80
C THR A 549 35.10 12.33 -2.77
N VAL A 550 33.93 11.88 -2.29
CA VAL A 550 32.94 11.17 -3.13
C VAL A 550 32.44 12.06 -4.28
N VAL A 551 32.08 13.30 -3.97
CA VAL A 551 31.60 14.29 -4.95
C VAL A 551 32.71 14.61 -5.95
N GLU A 552 33.95 14.77 -5.47
CA GLU A 552 35.12 15.05 -6.33
C GLU A 552 35.39 13.93 -7.34
N VAL A 553 35.25 12.66 -6.93
CA VAL A 553 35.42 11.50 -7.82
C VAL A 553 34.28 11.36 -8.81
N LEU A 554 33.04 11.65 -8.40
CA LEU A 554 31.85 11.50 -9.22
C LEU A 554 31.67 12.64 -10.23
N ARG A 555 32.06 13.88 -9.89
CA ARG A 555 31.92 15.08 -10.73
C ARG A 555 32.37 14.89 -12.19
N PRO A 556 33.58 14.36 -12.50
CA PRO A 556 34.01 14.17 -13.89
C PRO A 556 33.22 13.09 -14.65
N ARG A 557 32.52 12.19 -13.93
CA ARG A 557 31.72 11.10 -14.52
C ARG A 557 30.22 11.38 -14.51
N LEU A 558 29.78 12.53 -13.99
CA LEU A 558 28.37 12.89 -13.89
C LEU A 558 27.59 12.73 -15.20
N PRO A 559 28.10 13.13 -16.39
CA PRO A 559 27.36 12.92 -17.64
C PRO A 559 27.07 11.45 -17.95
N GLN A 560 28.05 10.57 -17.72
CA GLN A 560 27.90 9.12 -17.93
C GLN A 560 26.91 8.50 -16.94
N ILE A 561 26.93 8.98 -15.69
CA ILE A 561 25.99 8.54 -14.64
C ILE A 561 24.56 8.91 -15.05
N LEU A 562 24.32 10.16 -15.48
CA LEU A 562 23.00 10.63 -15.91
C LEU A 562 22.50 9.83 -17.12
N GLU A 563 23.35 9.60 -18.12
CA GLU A 563 23.02 8.77 -19.29
C GLU A 563 22.63 7.35 -18.90
N GLN A 564 23.35 6.75 -17.95
CA GLN A 564 23.03 5.41 -17.45
C GLN A 564 21.71 5.36 -16.69
N PHE A 565 21.39 6.37 -15.88
CA PHE A 565 20.08 6.45 -15.22
C PHE A 565 18.94 6.51 -16.24
N PHE A 566 19.08 7.29 -17.31
CA PHE A 566 18.06 7.32 -18.37
C PHE A 566 17.90 5.96 -19.05
N SER A 567 19.02 5.29 -19.37
CA SER A 567 18.97 3.95 -19.96
C SER A 567 18.26 2.94 -19.05
N LEU A 568 18.48 3.01 -17.74
CA LEU A 568 17.82 2.10 -16.78
C LEU A 568 16.34 2.42 -16.63
N MET A 569 15.95 3.69 -16.62
CA MET A 569 14.54 4.10 -16.62
C MET A 569 13.80 3.66 -17.89
N ASP A 570 14.47 3.68 -19.05
CA ASP A 570 13.91 3.16 -20.31
C ASP A 570 13.78 1.61 -20.29
N GLU A 571 14.67 0.90 -19.58
CA GLU A 571 14.70 -0.57 -19.51
C GLU A 571 13.78 -1.15 -18.42
N ILE A 572 13.56 -0.42 -17.31
CA ILE A 572 12.68 -0.84 -16.21
C ILE A 572 11.98 0.34 -15.54
N GLY A 573 10.67 0.21 -15.33
CA GLY A 573 9.86 1.18 -14.58
C GLY A 573 10.03 1.07 -13.07
N ASN A 574 11.24 1.29 -12.54
CA ASN A 574 11.49 1.23 -11.10
C ASN A 574 11.54 2.63 -10.46
N ASP A 575 10.61 2.90 -9.54
CA ASP A 575 10.48 4.16 -8.81
C ASP A 575 11.76 4.52 -8.02
N GLU A 576 12.42 3.54 -7.38
CA GLU A 576 13.61 3.81 -6.58
C GLU A 576 14.81 4.30 -7.42
N VAL A 577 14.87 3.95 -8.70
CA VAL A 577 15.88 4.48 -9.65
C VAL A 577 15.62 5.96 -9.92
N VAL A 578 14.36 6.38 -10.04
CA VAL A 578 13.94 7.77 -10.22
C VAL A 578 14.33 8.60 -8.99
N VAL A 579 13.98 8.11 -7.80
CA VAL A 579 14.35 8.74 -6.52
C VAL A 579 15.88 8.82 -6.35
N ALA A 580 16.61 7.80 -6.81
CA ALA A 580 18.08 7.83 -6.76
C ALA A 580 18.66 8.93 -7.65
N LEU A 581 18.11 9.12 -8.86
CA LEU A 581 18.51 10.19 -9.77
C LEU A 581 18.17 11.57 -9.18
N GLU A 582 17.02 11.72 -8.54
CA GLU A 582 16.64 12.96 -7.85
C GLU A 582 17.69 13.40 -6.81
N HIS A 583 18.13 12.48 -5.95
CA HIS A 583 19.17 12.78 -4.94
C HIS A 583 20.51 13.17 -5.58
N ILE A 584 20.85 12.56 -6.72
CA ILE A 584 22.06 12.92 -7.48
C ILE A 584 21.92 14.35 -8.01
N ILE A 585 20.76 14.71 -8.56
CA ILE A 585 20.46 16.07 -9.06
C ILE A 585 20.57 17.10 -7.93
N ASP A 586 19.97 16.84 -6.77
CA ASP A 586 20.03 17.74 -5.61
C ASP A 586 21.48 17.99 -5.17
N ARG A 587 22.28 16.92 -5.06
CA ARG A 587 23.68 16.99 -4.61
C ARG A 587 24.60 17.70 -5.59
N PHE A 588 24.31 17.65 -6.90
CA PHE A 588 25.08 18.31 -7.97
C PHE A 588 24.38 19.55 -8.53
N SER A 589 23.52 20.21 -7.75
CA SER A 589 22.70 21.35 -8.20
C SER A 589 23.47 22.45 -8.95
N SER A 590 24.72 22.76 -8.58
CA SER A 590 25.56 23.73 -9.30
C SER A 590 25.97 23.31 -10.71
N GLU A 591 26.01 22.01 -10.98
CA GLU A 591 26.44 21.42 -12.24
C GLU A 591 25.26 20.96 -13.12
N ILE A 592 24.02 20.96 -12.60
CA ILE A 592 22.81 20.50 -13.31
C ILE A 592 22.31 21.48 -14.37
N GLY A 593 22.60 22.78 -14.25
CA GLY A 593 22.12 23.82 -15.16
C GLY A 593 22.19 23.45 -16.67
N PRO A 594 23.35 23.00 -17.19
CA PRO A 594 23.50 22.59 -18.59
C PRO A 594 22.64 21.39 -19.04
N PHE A 595 22.27 20.49 -18.12
CA PHE A 595 21.49 19.27 -18.41
C PHE A 595 19.99 19.45 -18.12
N SER A 596 19.62 20.51 -17.38
CA SER A 596 18.28 20.71 -16.83
C SER A 596 17.15 20.63 -17.86
N LEU A 597 17.31 21.22 -19.05
CA LEU A 597 16.30 21.14 -20.12
C LEU A 597 16.11 19.70 -20.64
N GLN A 598 17.20 18.95 -20.81
CA GLN A 598 17.17 17.56 -21.27
C GLN A 598 16.56 16.66 -20.19
N LEU A 599 16.94 16.86 -18.92
CA LEU A 599 16.41 16.13 -17.77
C LEU A 599 14.89 16.32 -17.66
N VAL A 600 14.41 17.57 -17.70
CA VAL A 600 12.97 17.86 -17.65
C VAL A 600 12.23 17.22 -18.81
N ALA A 601 12.75 17.32 -20.04
CA ALA A 601 12.12 16.68 -21.20
C ALA A 601 12.03 15.15 -21.03
N LYS A 602 13.09 14.51 -20.50
CA LYS A 602 13.11 13.07 -20.26
C LYS A 602 12.14 12.64 -19.15
N PHE A 603 12.09 13.35 -18.01
CA PHE A 603 11.12 13.04 -16.97
C PHE A 603 9.66 13.23 -17.42
N VAL A 604 9.39 14.19 -18.30
CA VAL A 604 8.06 14.35 -18.91
C VAL A 604 7.72 13.20 -19.85
N GLU A 605 8.69 12.70 -20.62
CA GLU A 605 8.53 11.50 -21.46
C GLU A 605 8.19 10.27 -20.58
N PHE A 606 8.96 10.03 -19.53
CA PHE A 606 8.73 8.93 -18.58
C PHE A 606 7.40 9.04 -17.85
N PHE A 607 7.04 10.24 -17.38
CA PHE A 607 5.72 10.48 -16.81
C PHE A 607 4.59 10.08 -17.78
N GLY A 608 4.73 10.42 -19.07
CA GLY A 608 3.78 10.00 -20.10
C GLY A 608 3.71 8.49 -20.31
N GLN A 609 4.86 7.80 -20.27
CA GLN A 609 4.93 6.34 -20.39
C GLN A 609 4.31 5.62 -19.20
N PHE A 610 4.67 6.03 -17.97
CA PHE A 610 4.16 5.42 -16.75
C PHE A 610 2.66 5.64 -16.55
N THR A 611 2.17 6.86 -16.83
CA THR A 611 0.73 7.15 -16.74
C THR A 611 -0.11 6.41 -17.78
N ALA A 612 0.49 5.92 -18.88
CA ALA A 612 -0.22 5.12 -19.88
C ALA A 612 -0.56 3.70 -19.41
N VAL A 613 0.14 3.20 -18.38
CA VAL A 613 -0.05 1.85 -17.81
C VAL A 613 -0.46 1.87 -16.33
N ALA A 614 -0.56 3.06 -15.71
CA ALA A 614 -0.82 3.23 -14.28
C ALA A 614 -2.15 2.64 -13.79
N GLU A 615 -3.16 2.47 -14.65
CA GLU A 615 -4.41 1.79 -14.27
C GLU A 615 -4.21 0.29 -13.99
N GLU A 616 -3.22 -0.33 -14.65
CA GLU A 616 -2.93 -1.77 -14.55
C GLU A 616 -1.72 -2.07 -13.65
N ASP A 617 -0.85 -1.08 -13.44
CA ASP A 617 0.41 -1.22 -12.70
C ASP A 617 0.60 -0.09 -11.65
N GLU A 618 0.46 -0.45 -10.36
CA GLU A 618 0.62 0.48 -9.24
C GLU A 618 2.07 1.01 -9.13
N ASP A 619 3.08 0.23 -9.51
CA ASP A 619 4.49 0.66 -9.48
C ASP A 619 4.74 1.78 -10.51
N ALA A 620 4.05 1.71 -11.66
CA ALA A 620 4.10 2.75 -12.67
C ALA A 620 3.48 4.07 -12.16
N SER A 621 2.37 4.01 -11.40
CA SER A 621 1.79 5.21 -10.77
C SER A 621 2.78 5.89 -9.82
N LEU A 622 3.47 5.11 -8.97
CA LEU A 622 4.50 5.63 -8.05
C LEU A 622 5.71 6.22 -8.80
N ALA A 623 6.15 5.55 -9.87
CA ALA A 623 7.22 6.06 -10.73
C ALA A 623 6.83 7.37 -11.45
N ALA A 624 5.56 7.52 -11.84
CA ALA A 624 5.03 8.75 -12.45
C ALA A 624 5.05 9.92 -11.46
N VAL A 625 4.61 9.72 -10.20
CA VAL A 625 4.73 10.74 -9.14
C VAL A 625 6.19 11.15 -8.95
N SER A 626 7.08 10.15 -8.83
CA SER A 626 8.52 10.38 -8.64
C SER A 626 9.15 11.18 -9.79
N CYS A 627 8.65 11.04 -11.03
CA CYS A 627 9.12 11.85 -12.15
C CYS A 627 8.76 13.33 -11.98
N LEU A 628 7.57 13.65 -11.47
CA LEU A 628 7.14 15.03 -11.22
C LEU A 628 7.92 15.64 -10.06
N ASP A 629 8.17 14.87 -9.00
CA ASP A 629 8.98 15.32 -7.86
C ASP A 629 10.43 15.60 -8.29
N ALA A 630 11.02 14.72 -9.12
CA ALA A 630 12.33 14.94 -9.71
C ALA A 630 12.39 16.20 -10.60
N ILE A 631 11.34 16.47 -11.39
CA ILE A 631 11.21 17.72 -12.15
C ILE A 631 11.21 18.92 -11.19
N ASN A 632 10.43 18.86 -10.12
CA ASN A 632 10.37 19.95 -9.15
C ASN A 632 11.74 20.17 -8.47
N THR A 633 12.46 19.10 -8.13
CA THR A 633 13.82 19.18 -7.59
C THR A 633 14.80 19.80 -8.59
N ILE A 634 14.71 19.48 -9.90
CA ILE A 634 15.49 20.18 -10.94
C ILE A 634 15.14 21.68 -10.94
N LEU A 635 13.85 22.03 -10.92
CA LEU A 635 13.42 23.42 -10.89
C LEU A 635 13.94 24.15 -9.66
N MET A 636 13.98 23.51 -8.48
CA MET A 636 14.56 24.11 -7.28
C MET A 636 16.09 24.27 -7.41
N SER A 637 16.77 23.29 -8.00
CA SER A 637 18.24 23.30 -8.14
C SER A 637 18.77 24.44 -9.03
N ILE A 638 17.99 24.87 -10.03
CA ILE A 638 18.39 25.92 -10.99
C ILE A 638 17.88 27.31 -10.62
N HIS A 639 17.51 27.56 -9.36
CA HIS A 639 16.95 28.85 -8.90
C HIS A 639 17.84 30.07 -9.21
N ASN A 640 19.15 29.87 -9.40
CA ASN A 640 20.10 30.92 -9.78
C ASN A 640 20.12 31.24 -11.29
N HIS A 641 19.41 30.46 -12.10
CA HIS A 641 19.31 30.56 -13.56
C HIS A 641 17.86 30.83 -14.02
N PRO A 642 17.27 31.97 -13.64
CA PRO A 642 15.88 32.28 -13.93
C PRO A 642 15.54 32.34 -15.44
N GLU A 643 16.55 32.48 -16.30
CA GLU A 643 16.42 32.42 -17.76
C GLU A 643 15.98 31.04 -18.28
N LEU A 644 16.29 29.96 -17.56
CA LEU A 644 15.99 28.59 -17.99
C LEU A 644 14.51 28.23 -17.81
N TYR A 645 13.82 28.80 -16.81
CA TYR A 645 12.41 28.50 -16.52
C TYR A 645 11.51 28.81 -17.71
N ALA A 646 11.72 29.94 -18.40
CA ALA A 646 10.93 30.30 -19.58
C ALA A 646 11.08 29.28 -20.73
N LEU A 647 12.23 28.61 -20.83
CA LEU A 647 12.50 27.56 -21.83
C LEU A 647 11.86 26.21 -21.44
N MET A 648 11.57 25.98 -20.15
CA MET A 648 10.92 24.77 -19.66
C MET A 648 9.39 24.81 -19.75
N VAL A 649 8.79 26.00 -19.72
CA VAL A 649 7.33 26.19 -19.79
C VAL A 649 6.66 25.43 -20.96
N PRO A 650 7.17 25.44 -22.20
CA PRO A 650 6.55 24.72 -23.31
C PRO A 650 6.44 23.21 -23.08
N THR A 651 7.35 22.64 -22.29
CA THR A 651 7.39 21.20 -21.98
C THR A 651 6.49 20.86 -20.79
N LEU A 652 6.48 21.71 -19.76
CA LEU A 652 5.76 21.46 -18.50
C LEU A 652 4.31 21.94 -18.50
N ALA A 653 3.99 23.01 -19.22
CA ALA A 653 2.62 23.55 -19.24
C ALA A 653 1.56 22.55 -19.75
N PRO A 654 1.81 21.72 -20.79
CA PRO A 654 0.88 20.68 -21.20
C PRO A 654 0.62 19.63 -20.11
N VAL A 655 1.65 19.25 -19.36
CA VAL A 655 1.56 18.27 -18.26
C VAL A 655 0.69 18.82 -17.13
N ILE A 656 0.99 20.03 -16.65
CA ILE A 656 0.22 20.68 -15.58
C ILE A 656 -1.23 20.91 -16.02
N ARG A 657 -1.45 21.30 -17.29
CA ARG A 657 -2.80 21.45 -17.84
C ARG A 657 -3.56 20.14 -17.76
N LYS A 658 -2.94 19.02 -18.19
CA LYS A 658 -3.56 17.69 -18.15
C LYS A 658 -3.99 17.33 -16.73
N ILE A 659 -3.07 17.46 -15.77
CA ILE A 659 -3.34 17.18 -14.34
C ILE A 659 -4.49 18.04 -13.78
N LEU A 660 -4.58 19.31 -14.18
CA LEU A 660 -5.63 20.22 -13.72
C LEU A 660 -7.01 19.96 -14.34
N THR A 661 -7.09 19.29 -15.49
CA THR A 661 -8.34 19.14 -16.25
C THR A 661 -8.86 17.71 -16.32
N ASP A 662 -7.99 16.73 -16.17
CA ASP A 662 -8.30 15.31 -16.35
C ASP A 662 -8.44 14.63 -14.97
N LEU A 663 -9.60 14.05 -14.70
CA LEU A 663 -9.88 13.40 -13.42
C LEU A 663 -9.08 12.11 -13.23
N ASP A 664 -8.59 11.51 -14.32
CA ASP A 664 -7.73 10.32 -14.24
C ASP A 664 -6.32 10.67 -13.73
N PHE A 665 -5.99 11.97 -13.61
CA PHE A 665 -4.69 12.48 -13.19
C PHE A 665 -4.72 13.13 -11.79
N VAL A 666 -5.80 12.95 -11.02
CA VAL A 666 -5.99 13.55 -9.68
C VAL A 666 -4.84 13.19 -8.72
N GLU A 667 -4.33 11.96 -8.78
CA GLU A 667 -3.25 11.50 -7.91
C GLU A 667 -1.93 12.27 -8.07
N TYR A 668 -1.72 12.93 -9.22
CA TYR A 668 -0.53 13.72 -9.52
C TYR A 668 -0.68 15.21 -9.19
N MET A 669 -1.81 15.61 -8.60
CA MET A 669 -2.17 17.03 -8.44
C MET A 669 -1.20 17.79 -7.55
N GLU A 670 -0.74 17.18 -6.45
CA GLU A 670 0.20 17.79 -5.51
C GLU A 670 1.51 18.18 -6.21
N SER A 671 2.20 17.20 -6.82
CA SER A 671 3.45 17.44 -7.54
C SER A 671 3.26 18.39 -8.74
N GLY A 672 2.13 18.27 -9.47
CA GLY A 672 1.81 19.16 -10.59
C GLY A 672 1.66 20.63 -10.17
N ILE A 673 1.09 20.88 -9.00
CA ILE A 673 0.95 22.23 -8.43
C ILE A 673 2.27 22.76 -7.87
N ASP A 674 3.09 21.90 -7.28
CA ASP A 674 4.42 22.31 -6.83
C ASP A 674 5.29 22.77 -7.99
N ILE A 675 5.25 22.06 -9.14
CA ILE A 675 5.90 22.49 -10.38
C ILE A 675 5.35 23.85 -10.84
N LEU A 676 4.04 24.05 -10.83
CA LEU A 676 3.41 25.34 -11.17
C LEU A 676 3.90 26.46 -10.24
N GLY A 677 4.00 26.17 -8.93
CA GLY A 677 4.54 27.07 -7.92
C GLY A 677 5.99 27.46 -8.21
N SER A 678 6.84 26.48 -8.48
CA SER A 678 8.25 26.68 -8.82
C SER A 678 8.44 27.53 -10.08
N LEU A 679 7.69 27.22 -11.15
CA LEU A 679 7.72 28.00 -12.39
C LEU A 679 7.25 29.44 -12.16
N ALA A 680 6.21 29.64 -11.35
CA ALA A 680 5.68 30.98 -11.06
C ALA A 680 6.60 31.79 -10.14
N PHE A 681 7.30 31.13 -9.21
CA PHE A 681 8.13 31.77 -8.20
C PHE A 681 9.50 32.21 -8.72
N TYR A 682 10.22 31.32 -9.40
CA TYR A 682 11.60 31.57 -9.82
C TYR A 682 11.74 32.17 -11.22
N SER A 683 10.68 32.18 -12.03
CA SER A 683 10.74 32.82 -13.34
C SER A 683 10.88 34.34 -13.23
N GLN A 684 11.77 34.93 -14.03
CA GLN A 684 11.92 36.38 -14.15
C GLN A 684 10.62 37.08 -14.59
N LYS A 685 9.85 36.41 -15.47
CA LYS A 685 8.56 36.87 -15.97
C LYS A 685 7.66 35.67 -16.22
N ILE A 686 6.42 35.75 -15.76
CA ILE A 686 5.43 34.70 -16.00
C ILE A 686 5.12 34.65 -17.50
N ALA A 687 5.42 33.52 -18.14
CA ALA A 687 5.17 33.29 -19.55
C ALA A 687 3.65 33.26 -19.83
N PRO A 688 3.18 33.69 -21.02
CA PRO A 688 1.75 33.67 -21.36
C PRO A 688 1.10 32.29 -21.22
N GLN A 689 1.81 31.23 -21.62
CA GLN A 689 1.34 29.85 -21.47
C GLN A 689 1.12 29.44 -20.01
N LEU A 690 1.92 29.99 -19.08
CA LEU A 690 1.78 29.74 -17.65
C LEU A 690 0.57 30.51 -17.08
N TRP A 691 0.32 31.72 -17.58
CA TRP A 691 -0.86 32.52 -17.22
C TRP A 691 -2.19 31.80 -17.51
N GLU A 692 -2.24 31.02 -18.60
CA GLU A 692 -3.44 30.26 -18.98
C GLU A 692 -3.79 29.12 -18.02
N LEU A 693 -2.87 28.68 -17.16
CA LEU A 693 -3.10 27.58 -16.22
C LEU A 693 -3.80 28.04 -14.93
N PHE A 694 -3.62 29.30 -14.51
CA PHE A 694 -4.20 29.80 -13.26
C PHE A 694 -5.73 29.76 -13.22
N PRO A 695 -6.48 30.09 -14.29
CA PRO A 695 -7.92 29.90 -14.30
C PRO A 695 -8.34 28.45 -14.06
N LEU A 696 -7.56 27.47 -14.54
CA LEU A 696 -7.86 26.05 -14.37
C LEU A 696 -7.73 25.63 -12.90
N VAL A 697 -6.81 26.21 -12.14
CA VAL A 697 -6.70 26.01 -10.67
C VAL A 697 -7.99 26.42 -9.96
N PHE A 698 -8.62 27.53 -10.36
CA PHE A 698 -9.89 27.95 -9.78
C PHE A 698 -11.06 27.06 -10.22
N VAL A 699 -11.04 26.55 -11.45
CA VAL A 699 -12.06 25.63 -11.95
C VAL A 699 -11.98 24.30 -11.21
N SER A 700 -10.79 23.70 -11.13
CA SER A 700 -10.59 22.43 -10.43
C SER A 700 -10.94 22.53 -8.95
N PHE A 701 -10.50 23.60 -8.26
CA PHE A 701 -10.83 23.85 -6.85
C PHE A 701 -12.34 23.89 -6.57
N ASN A 702 -13.12 24.53 -7.45
CA ASN A 702 -14.56 24.68 -7.24
C ASN A 702 -15.38 23.44 -7.64
N ASP A 703 -14.82 22.55 -8.45
CA ASP A 703 -15.53 21.39 -9.00
C ASP A 703 -15.24 20.12 -8.21
N TRP A 704 -13.97 19.71 -8.14
CA TRP A 704 -13.57 18.40 -7.60
C TRP A 704 -12.32 18.43 -6.69
N ALA A 705 -11.48 19.47 -6.77
CA ALA A 705 -10.17 19.54 -6.13
C ALA A 705 -10.14 20.39 -4.84
N SER A 706 -11.25 20.50 -4.10
CA SER A 706 -11.33 21.38 -2.93
C SER A 706 -10.33 21.02 -1.83
N ASP A 707 -9.97 19.75 -1.73
CA ASP A 707 -9.06 19.21 -0.71
C ASP A 707 -7.60 19.65 -0.92
N TYR A 708 -7.24 20.08 -2.14
CA TYR A 708 -5.89 20.56 -2.50
C TYR A 708 -5.70 22.07 -2.25
N LEU A 709 -6.60 22.71 -1.48
CA LEU A 709 -6.55 24.14 -1.20
C LEU A 709 -5.18 24.59 -0.68
N THR A 710 -4.55 23.80 0.18
CA THR A 710 -3.22 24.10 0.74
C THR A 710 -2.15 24.22 -0.34
N ASN A 711 -2.22 23.39 -1.37
CA ASN A 711 -1.27 23.35 -2.48
C ASN A 711 -1.54 24.49 -3.48
N PHE A 712 -2.81 24.89 -3.67
CA PHE A 712 -3.15 25.98 -4.59
C PHE A 712 -2.74 27.38 -4.09
N VAL A 713 -2.63 27.60 -2.78
CA VAL A 713 -2.34 28.92 -2.21
C VAL A 713 -0.98 29.49 -2.66
N PRO A 714 0.16 28.78 -2.54
CA PRO A 714 1.47 29.30 -2.94
C PRO A 714 1.56 29.87 -4.38
N PRO A 715 1.15 29.15 -5.45
CA PRO A 715 1.20 29.70 -6.81
C PRO A 715 0.25 30.89 -7.02
N LEU A 716 -0.89 30.93 -6.32
CA LEU A 716 -1.85 32.04 -6.39
C LEU A 716 -1.35 33.31 -5.67
N GLU A 717 -0.69 33.18 -4.53
CA GLU A 717 -0.07 34.31 -3.84
C GLU A 717 0.99 34.97 -4.73
N GLN A 718 1.84 34.16 -5.35
CA GLN A 718 2.93 34.66 -6.19
C GLN A 718 2.41 35.41 -7.43
N THR A 719 1.42 34.86 -8.14
CA THR A 719 0.80 35.55 -9.29
C THR A 719 0.19 36.88 -8.93
N CYS A 720 -0.43 36.99 -7.76
CA CYS A 720 -0.99 38.25 -7.27
C CYS A 720 0.11 39.30 -7.02
N VAL A 721 1.26 38.89 -6.47
CA VAL A 721 2.44 39.76 -6.29
C VAL A 721 2.99 40.22 -7.63
N THR A 722 3.19 39.31 -8.60
CA THR A 722 3.73 39.68 -9.94
C THR A 722 2.77 40.57 -10.72
N TRP A 723 1.46 40.33 -10.61
CA TRP A 723 0.43 41.19 -11.21
C TRP A 723 0.49 42.63 -10.64
N SER A 724 0.62 42.75 -9.31
CA SER A 724 0.71 44.05 -8.64
C SER A 724 1.95 44.87 -9.05
N LEU A 725 3.04 44.19 -9.41
CA LEU A 725 4.29 44.80 -9.90
C LEU A 725 4.22 45.19 -11.39
N CYS A 726 3.53 44.41 -12.24
CA CYS A 726 3.35 44.73 -13.65
C CYS A 726 2.35 45.87 -13.90
N THR A 727 1.37 46.05 -13.02
CA THR A 727 0.50 47.22 -13.04
C THR A 727 1.13 48.34 -12.19
N THR A 728 2.04 49.14 -12.76
CA THR A 728 2.43 50.41 -12.13
C THR A 728 1.23 51.33 -12.04
N TRP A 729 0.50 51.26 -10.93
CA TRP A 729 -0.48 52.29 -10.58
C TRP A 729 0.26 53.54 -10.09
N PRO A 730 -0.09 54.75 -10.57
CA PRO A 730 0.50 55.97 -10.05
C PRO A 730 0.13 56.05 -8.57
N ARG A 731 1.15 56.15 -7.70
CA ARG A 731 0.95 56.42 -6.27
C ARG A 731 -0.01 57.62 -6.15
N PRO A 732 -1.13 57.52 -5.40
CA PRO A 732 -1.94 58.70 -5.15
C PRO A 732 -1.08 59.71 -4.39
N SER A 733 -0.90 60.88 -4.99
CA SER A 733 -0.27 62.04 -4.36
C SER A 733 -0.90 62.31 -3.00
N SER A 734 -0.10 62.23 -1.93
CA SER A 734 -0.09 63.01 -0.67
C SER A 734 -1.37 63.62 -0.04
N LYS A 735 -2.59 63.25 -0.44
CA LYS A 735 -3.85 63.82 0.06
C LYS A 735 -4.92 62.74 0.23
N ALA A 736 -4.68 61.81 1.14
CA ALA A 736 -5.73 61.06 1.83
C ALA A 736 -5.43 61.05 3.34
N LYS A 737 -5.17 62.23 3.89
CA LYS A 737 -5.49 62.50 5.30
C LYS A 737 -7.02 62.59 5.39
N THR A 738 -7.55 62.06 6.49
CA THR A 738 -8.95 62.14 6.95
C THR A 738 -10.00 61.34 6.19
N CYS A 739 -10.17 60.07 6.58
CA CYS A 739 -11.51 59.57 6.89
C CYS A 739 -11.61 59.46 8.42
N ARG A 740 -12.21 60.47 9.06
CA ARG A 740 -12.51 60.47 10.49
C ARG A 740 -13.67 59.50 10.75
N ARG A 741 -13.60 58.84 11.90
CA ARG A 741 -14.68 58.06 12.54
C ARG A 741 -16.02 58.82 12.48
N SER A 742 -16.97 58.28 11.74
CA SER A 742 -18.40 58.21 12.10
C SER A 742 -19.15 57.56 10.94
N THR A 743 -19.93 56.51 11.22
CA THR A 743 -20.87 55.81 10.31
C THR A 743 -20.32 54.74 9.34
N CYS A 744 -19.48 53.82 9.81
CA CYS A 744 -19.46 52.43 9.32
C CYS A 744 -19.18 51.49 10.50
N ALA A 745 -20.12 50.60 10.79
CA ALA A 745 -20.05 49.65 11.89
C ALA A 745 -19.45 48.31 11.41
N ARG A 746 -18.19 48.33 10.95
CA ARG A 746 -17.20 47.22 10.93
C ARG A 746 -16.08 47.55 9.94
N PRO A 747 -14.80 47.35 10.29
CA PRO A 747 -13.66 47.62 9.39
C PRO A 747 -13.58 46.68 8.17
N ALA A 748 -14.29 45.56 8.19
CA ALA A 748 -14.23 44.51 7.16
C ALA A 748 -14.80 44.98 5.81
N ASP A 749 -15.86 45.80 5.80
CA ASP A 749 -16.64 46.08 4.58
C ASP A 749 -15.93 47.01 3.57
N CYS A 750 -14.95 47.81 4.00
CA CYS A 750 -14.16 48.68 3.10
C CYS A 750 -13.12 47.90 2.28
N CYS A 751 -12.55 46.83 2.85
CA CYS A 751 -11.58 45.99 2.14
C CYS A 751 -12.26 45.08 1.11
N THR A 752 -13.45 44.55 1.43
CA THR A 752 -14.24 43.70 0.53
C THR A 752 -14.66 44.45 -0.73
N HIS A 753 -15.01 45.74 -0.64
CA HIS A 753 -15.44 46.53 -1.79
C HIS A 753 -14.28 46.90 -2.74
N CYS A 754 -13.07 47.16 -2.23
CA CYS A 754 -11.88 47.36 -3.09
C CYS A 754 -11.38 46.06 -3.74
N CYS A 755 -11.41 44.92 -3.03
CA CYS A 755 -10.96 43.63 -3.56
C CYS A 755 -11.91 43.04 -4.60
N THR A 756 -13.24 43.11 -4.38
CA THR A 756 -14.24 42.64 -5.36
C THR A 756 -14.20 43.44 -6.67
N THR A 757 -13.92 44.75 -6.60
CA THR A 757 -13.74 45.60 -7.78
C THR A 757 -12.46 45.26 -8.57
N SER A 758 -11.45 44.72 -7.89
CA SER A 758 -10.17 44.31 -8.50
C SER A 758 -10.28 42.94 -9.18
N LEU A 759 -10.96 41.98 -8.54
CA LEU A 759 -11.20 40.64 -9.10
C LEU A 759 -12.20 40.67 -10.28
N ALA A 760 -13.26 41.49 -10.19
CA ALA A 760 -14.22 41.70 -11.28
C ALA A 760 -13.59 42.40 -12.50
N ARG A 761 -12.52 43.17 -12.30
CA ARG A 761 -11.71 43.76 -13.37
C ARG A 761 -10.69 42.79 -13.95
N TRP A 762 -10.21 41.85 -13.14
CA TRP A 762 -9.33 40.76 -13.57
C TRP A 762 -10.06 39.76 -14.49
N THR A 763 -11.28 39.35 -14.11
CA THR A 763 -12.13 38.46 -14.91
C THR A 763 -12.67 39.10 -16.19
N SER A 764 -12.89 40.42 -16.21
CA SER A 764 -13.35 41.13 -17.41
C SER A 764 -12.25 41.43 -18.43
N ALA A 765 -10.97 41.35 -18.05
CA ALA A 765 -9.84 41.59 -18.95
C ALA A 765 -9.41 40.37 -19.78
N PHE A 766 -9.77 39.13 -19.36
CA PHE A 766 -9.28 37.88 -19.96
C PHE A 766 -10.32 37.09 -20.80
N LEU A 767 -11.56 37.57 -20.94
CA LEU A 767 -12.59 36.94 -21.78
C LEU A 767 -13.06 37.87 -22.91
N PRO A 768 -12.31 38.01 -24.02
CA PRO A 768 -12.72 38.87 -25.12
C PRO A 768 -13.40 38.08 -26.25
N SER A 769 -14.59 37.51 -26.04
CA SER A 769 -15.44 37.11 -27.19
C SER A 769 -16.93 37.02 -26.85
N ARG A 770 -17.65 38.07 -27.27
CA ARG A 770 -19.03 38.15 -27.75
C ARG A 770 -20.08 37.14 -27.25
N THR A 771 -21.02 37.72 -26.49
CA THR A 771 -22.47 37.54 -26.61
C THR A 771 -23.01 36.11 -26.54
N TRP A 772 -23.17 35.58 -25.34
CA TRP A 772 -24.45 35.02 -24.85
C TRP A 772 -24.35 34.77 -23.34
N CYS A 773 -25.46 35.02 -22.62
CA CYS A 773 -25.66 34.73 -21.19
C CYS A 773 -24.97 35.58 -20.10
N ALA A 774 -24.97 36.91 -20.22
CA ALA A 774 -24.65 37.84 -19.12
C ALA A 774 -25.73 37.96 -18.01
N ARG A 775 -26.74 37.08 -17.96
CA ARG A 775 -27.83 37.12 -16.94
C ARG A 775 -27.94 35.87 -16.06
N SER A 776 -27.23 34.79 -16.37
CA SER A 776 -27.25 33.55 -15.57
C SER A 776 -26.13 33.50 -14.53
N TRP A 777 -24.97 34.14 -14.79
CA TRP A 777 -23.82 34.15 -13.86
C TRP A 777 -23.99 35.09 -12.65
N GLN A 778 -24.86 36.11 -12.72
CA GLN A 778 -25.09 37.02 -11.60
C GLN A 778 -25.87 36.39 -10.44
N ASN A 779 -26.62 35.30 -10.68
CA ASN A 779 -27.42 34.66 -9.65
C ASN A 779 -26.71 33.51 -8.91
N HIS A 780 -25.62 32.94 -9.44
CA HIS A 780 -24.86 31.88 -8.75
C HIS A 780 -23.71 32.39 -7.86
N LEU A 781 -23.25 33.63 -8.06
CA LEU A 781 -22.21 34.26 -7.23
C LEU A 781 -22.71 34.76 -5.86
N TRP A 782 -24.03 34.79 -5.62
CA TRP A 782 -24.60 35.21 -4.34
C TRP A 782 -24.78 34.08 -3.32
N THR A 783 -24.45 32.83 -3.67
CA THR A 783 -24.66 31.65 -2.81
C THR A 783 -23.39 31.01 -2.24
N LEU A 784 -22.19 31.55 -2.49
CA LEU A 784 -20.94 31.03 -1.90
C LEU A 784 -20.07 32.15 -1.32
N PRO A 785 -20.34 32.60 -0.07
CA PRO A 785 -19.61 33.72 0.54
C PRO A 785 -18.26 33.32 1.20
N HIS A 786 -17.97 32.04 1.37
CA HIS A 786 -16.91 31.60 2.29
C HIS A 786 -15.53 31.40 1.65
N ALA A 787 -15.41 30.84 0.44
CA ALA A 787 -14.11 30.47 -0.13
C ALA A 787 -13.33 31.67 -0.73
N THR A 788 -14.02 32.59 -1.41
CA THR A 788 -13.42 33.79 -2.03
C THR A 788 -12.97 34.84 -1.02
N CYS A 789 -13.56 34.85 0.19
CA CYS A 789 -13.19 35.78 1.26
C CYS A 789 -11.92 35.36 2.01
N TRP A 790 -11.60 34.06 2.01
CA TRP A 790 -10.43 33.49 2.71
C TRP A 790 -9.11 33.79 2.01
N VAL A 791 -9.05 33.62 0.68
CA VAL A 791 -7.84 33.91 -0.12
C VAL A 791 -7.52 35.41 -0.09
N CYS A 792 -8.53 36.29 -0.17
CA CYS A 792 -8.33 37.73 -0.02
C CYS A 792 -7.86 38.15 1.39
N SER A 793 -8.23 37.42 2.44
CA SER A 793 -7.80 37.71 3.82
C SER A 793 -6.35 37.27 4.07
N ALA A 794 -5.92 36.15 3.51
CA ALA A 794 -4.53 35.69 3.56
C ALA A 794 -3.57 36.67 2.84
N VAL A 795 -3.95 37.13 1.64
CA VAL A 795 -3.20 38.12 0.83
C VAL A 795 -3.12 39.49 1.49
N CYS A 796 -4.12 39.90 2.27
CA CYS A 796 -4.08 41.18 3.00
C CYS A 796 -3.15 41.15 4.23
N CYS A 797 -2.97 39.98 4.86
CA CYS A 797 -2.12 39.82 6.04
C CYS A 797 -0.61 39.79 5.70
N THR A 798 -0.21 39.37 4.50
CA THR A 798 1.20 39.28 4.07
C THR A 798 1.80 40.63 3.66
N THR A 799 0.99 41.57 3.17
CA THR A 799 1.45 42.93 2.81
C THR A 799 1.82 43.80 4.03
N ILE A 800 1.51 43.34 5.26
CA ILE A 800 1.85 43.99 6.54
C ILE A 800 3.19 43.45 7.12
N ARG A 801 3.95 42.62 6.38
CA ARG A 801 5.27 42.10 6.81
C ARG A 801 6.40 43.14 6.75
N ARG A 802 6.34 44.19 7.58
CA ARG A 802 7.52 45.00 7.99
C ARG A 802 7.38 45.52 9.43
N SER A 803 7.27 44.64 10.43
CA SER A 803 7.69 44.96 11.81
C SER A 803 7.94 43.69 12.63
N PRO A 804 8.86 43.69 13.61
CA PRO A 804 9.20 42.52 14.39
C PRO A 804 8.42 42.48 15.72
N SER A 805 7.51 41.52 15.92
CA SER A 805 7.15 41.06 17.26
C SER A 805 6.40 39.70 17.30
N THR A 806 6.94 38.83 18.16
CA THR A 806 6.41 37.67 18.92
C THR A 806 5.28 36.77 18.40
N LEU A 807 5.58 35.46 18.46
CA LEU A 807 4.79 34.29 18.06
C LEU A 807 3.37 34.18 18.67
N SER A 808 3.08 34.80 19.83
CA SER A 808 1.79 34.59 20.52
C SER A 808 0.60 35.28 19.84
N THR A 809 0.84 36.35 19.08
CA THR A 809 -0.21 37.03 18.30
C THR A 809 -0.59 36.27 17.02
N ARG A 810 0.26 35.32 16.57
CA ARG A 810 0.02 34.52 15.36
C ARG A 810 -0.96 33.37 15.59
N LEU A 811 -0.99 32.79 16.79
CA LEU A 811 -1.91 31.70 17.14
C LEU A 811 -3.35 32.17 17.40
N ALA A 812 -3.53 33.40 17.90
CA ALA A 812 -4.85 33.94 18.23
C ALA A 812 -5.69 34.35 17.01
N LEU A 813 -5.07 34.59 15.86
CA LEU A 813 -5.77 34.93 14.60
C LEU A 813 -6.17 33.69 13.79
N LEU A 814 -5.45 32.57 13.93
CA LEU A 814 -5.77 31.28 13.31
C LEU A 814 -6.88 30.51 14.05
N THR A 815 -7.17 30.84 15.31
CA THR A 815 -8.23 30.19 16.11
C THR A 815 -9.56 30.93 16.09
N ALA A 816 -9.62 32.11 15.46
CA ALA A 816 -10.83 32.95 15.39
C ALA A 816 -11.42 33.10 13.97
N CYS A 817 -10.80 32.48 12.95
CA CYS A 817 -11.35 32.25 11.62
C CYS A 817 -11.63 30.76 11.44
#